data_AF-A0A8J7NZ31-F1
#
_entry.id   AF-A0A8J7NZ31-F1
#
_cell.length_a   1.000
_cell.length_b   1.000
_cell.length_c   1.000
_cell.angle_alpha   90.00
_cell.angle_beta   90.00
_cell.angle_gamma   90.00
#
_symmetry.space_group_name_H-M   'P 1'
#
loop_
_entity.id
_entity.type
_entity.pdbx_description
1 polymer ?
#
loop_
_entity_poly.entity_id
_entity_poly.type
_entity_poly.pdbx_seq_one_letter_code
_entity_poly.pdbx_strand_id
1 'polypeptide(L)'
;IEAFVSLGTSLLVIVVMPHFDVLTNLFISGSVCFLPSLLQVVFQLQKENWKIVFPVCSIVLVLIGYILLGVDFYIRKTSYVANDQNIYYHYVGIAIFSSILISLNWWENSLQAIDKMKDKLAELDSFRDFMMIISSLLRTAVVGVVFAVYYQIAYDGVWSYFSNINRDTLNIGVGLFFLQAFSSAIGHWFGVVACKIHAIRGSFALPVVLTTPAVLISAVVIFLTKFEEMDGRLEIANFTISTFCRKLKAERNITTLDEISNSICRTPVHNYYEIWPISVLGLEGLCWWMALLCGTYYVWSLKVQRIERTSQIFVRRLYESAFLDQSLLLNTKMRAVKSRNQESQDEVESCVIYLCATMWHETYDEMLKILTSMFRLDRYRGDPKEEHKDNFEFECHIFVDDSFQKDKETKFVNTYVNDLMHVIIEVFRVFTNKEPDDVSIIETPYGGRLMFVLPEGNMLYIHLKDKELIRNKKRWSQIMYMYYLLGWKGYISKNPSNIKRNDNPCRASLISLDGESFLLPACDNDNKRRFMSDENVYIMALDGDTDFHPSALILLVDRLRMYPNVGAACGRIHPTGMGPMVWYQKFEYAVGHWLQKTAEHVFGSVLCSPGCFSLFRGSAIMDDNVIKRYTTKATRASEYVQYDQGEDRWLCTLLLQQGWRVEYNAASDAYTNAPQEFKEFYNQRRRWGPSTLANTLDLLHSGKETSKKNTSISMLYIFYQIFTVGSSILGPASVCLMIAGAFTFVFGMEGTLAIILAVIPPIVYLILCFTTKPDFQISVAAVLSVMYAFLMTASFFSIIGEMVEEKTFITPTGIFLVSMSILYFVTAILHPQEFSMIIYGLMYVICIPSGYLLLAIYSFVNMHIVSWGTRESNRDKQEGKSVGVLCDRTCSLCCWDLQLKVTQETQGNVLLQTQPALPPQQPVTHTACSAKQSQPDSLEGQQQPQEVSQLNQQNLQHNQAARTQHSTQIATDNEDEESMTGESDEDNNKKYDDEVYDEMDEEIKSIPESAWVVPVKKEFLKKLTYANMKRNLQEQIRYTLRNKNQDDVCEDLVQRLTDTVNIELKDKIGPEDVLTDSLIEELQHVLNEDARRILKTNHMEKLERRVKRAIEKTLTAPQVEKLSEDEYDFWQKLIERYLAPIVDDKAHKEEVTRELKSLRNKATFLYFIVNTLWVVATFFLQAIGEKITIKIPKVLPNGTLSGDYLNVEPLSLMFLLSFAVLLIVQFLAMLYHR
;
A
#
# COMPACT_ATOMS: atom_id res chain seq x y z
N ILE A 1 5.93 -23.69 44.42
CA ILE A 1 7.00 -23.49 43.39
C ILE A 1 7.72 -22.17 43.62
N GLU A 2 7.05 -21.01 43.51
CA GLU A 2 7.67 -19.68 43.67
C GLU A 2 8.60 -19.50 44.89
N ALA A 3 8.23 -20.00 46.07
CA ALA A 3 9.10 -19.95 47.26
C ALA A 3 10.40 -20.76 47.11
N PHE A 4 10.38 -21.90 46.40
CA PHE A 4 11.58 -22.70 46.12
C PHE A 4 12.46 -22.02 45.06
N VAL A 5 11.87 -21.40 44.04
CA VAL A 5 12.60 -20.59 43.05
C VAL A 5 13.28 -19.41 43.75
N SER A 6 12.55 -18.69 44.60
CA SER A 6 13.10 -17.56 45.39
C SER A 6 14.23 -18.00 46.32
N LEU A 7 14.09 -19.16 46.98
CA LEU A 7 15.13 -19.76 47.80
C LEU A 7 16.37 -20.12 46.95
N GLY A 8 16.18 -20.69 45.76
CA GLY A 8 17.27 -20.97 44.81
C GLY A 8 17.98 -19.70 44.34
N THR A 9 17.24 -18.68 43.87
CA THR A 9 17.81 -17.39 43.43
C THR A 9 18.58 -16.72 44.57
N SER A 10 18.03 -16.66 45.79
CA SER A 10 18.69 -16.03 46.93
C SER A 10 19.90 -16.81 47.44
N LEU A 11 19.85 -18.14 47.53
CA LEU A 11 21.02 -18.96 47.88
C LEU A 11 22.14 -18.81 46.82
N LEU A 12 21.81 -18.86 45.53
CA LEU A 12 22.83 -18.72 44.49
C LEU A 12 23.43 -17.30 44.49
N VAL A 13 22.62 -16.26 44.41
CA VAL A 13 23.09 -14.87 44.23
C VAL A 13 23.70 -14.27 45.51
N ILE A 14 23.15 -14.56 46.70
CA ILE A 14 23.59 -13.94 47.96
C ILE A 14 24.64 -14.80 48.68
N VAL A 15 24.50 -16.12 48.64
CA VAL A 15 25.31 -17.05 49.48
C VAL A 15 26.42 -17.76 48.71
N VAL A 16 26.27 -17.98 47.39
CA VAL A 16 27.26 -18.72 46.58
C VAL A 16 28.11 -17.81 45.69
N MET A 17 27.45 -16.99 44.84
CA MET A 17 28.14 -16.18 43.82
C MET A 17 29.27 -15.28 44.37
N PRO A 18 29.18 -14.66 45.57
CA PRO A 18 30.28 -13.88 46.14
C PRO A 18 31.59 -14.66 46.43
N HIS A 19 31.52 -16.00 46.48
CA HIS A 19 32.68 -16.87 46.71
C HIS A 19 33.23 -17.51 45.42
N PHE A 20 32.58 -17.28 44.27
CA PHE A 20 33.03 -17.71 42.95
C PHE A 20 33.61 -16.52 42.16
N ASP A 21 34.45 -16.80 41.18
CA ASP A 21 34.95 -15.80 40.23
C ASP A 21 33.86 -15.39 39.21
N VAL A 22 34.08 -14.27 38.53
CA VAL A 22 33.14 -13.70 37.56
C VAL A 22 32.86 -14.65 36.38
N LEU A 23 33.79 -15.53 36.00
CA LEU A 23 33.61 -16.45 34.86
C LEU A 23 32.76 -17.65 35.26
N THR A 24 33.06 -18.30 36.38
CA THR A 24 32.21 -19.37 36.96
C THR A 24 30.77 -18.86 37.18
N ASN A 25 30.62 -17.63 37.71
CA ASN A 25 29.31 -17.00 37.91
C ASN A 25 28.56 -16.69 36.62
N LEU A 26 29.27 -16.30 35.55
CA LEU A 26 28.68 -16.09 34.22
C LEU A 26 28.19 -17.42 33.63
N PHE A 27 29.01 -18.47 33.71
CA PHE A 27 28.72 -19.75 33.06
C PHE A 27 27.66 -20.59 33.78
N ILE A 28 27.62 -20.59 35.12
CA ILE A 28 26.65 -21.39 35.89
C ILE A 28 25.19 -21.00 35.62
N SER A 29 24.94 -19.79 35.10
CA SER A 29 23.61 -19.36 34.61
C SER A 29 23.04 -20.31 33.54
N GLY A 30 23.88 -20.90 32.69
CA GLY A 30 23.46 -21.81 31.62
C GLY A 30 22.94 -23.16 32.14
N SER A 31 23.36 -23.61 33.33
CA SER A 31 22.94 -24.90 33.91
C SER A 31 21.46 -24.96 34.30
N VAL A 32 20.83 -23.78 34.42
CA VAL A 32 19.43 -23.56 34.82
C VAL A 32 18.42 -24.15 33.81
N CYS A 33 18.86 -24.51 32.60
CA CYS A 33 18.02 -25.21 31.60
C CYS A 33 17.69 -26.68 31.95
N PHE A 34 18.24 -27.24 33.04
CA PHE A 34 18.14 -28.65 33.41
C PHE A 34 16.70 -29.19 33.46
N LEU A 35 15.86 -28.69 34.38
CA LEU A 35 14.49 -29.20 34.54
C LEU A 35 13.60 -28.94 33.31
N PRO A 36 13.62 -27.76 32.66
CA PRO A 36 12.91 -27.54 31.39
C PRO A 36 13.33 -28.52 30.27
N SER A 37 14.58 -28.99 30.28
CA SER A 37 15.05 -30.03 29.35
C SER A 37 14.53 -31.42 29.76
N LEU A 38 14.54 -31.74 31.06
CA LEU A 38 14.00 -33.00 31.59
C LEU A 38 12.50 -33.16 31.31
N LEU A 39 11.70 -32.09 31.52
CA LEU A 39 10.26 -32.11 31.28
C LEU A 39 9.91 -32.26 29.77
N GLN A 40 10.73 -31.72 28.86
CA GLN A 40 10.59 -31.96 27.42
C GLN A 40 10.74 -33.44 27.05
N VAL A 41 11.68 -34.15 27.69
CA VAL A 41 11.89 -35.59 27.46
C VAL A 41 10.78 -36.41 28.10
N VAL A 42 10.44 -36.15 29.36
CA VAL A 42 9.40 -36.89 30.12
C VAL A 42 8.02 -36.80 29.46
N PHE A 43 7.64 -35.63 28.94
CA PHE A 43 6.34 -35.43 28.28
C PHE A 43 6.39 -35.52 26.74
N GLN A 44 7.53 -35.90 26.15
CA GLN A 44 7.71 -36.07 24.70
C GLN A 44 7.20 -34.88 23.85
N LEU A 45 7.51 -33.64 24.28
CA LEU A 45 6.87 -32.41 23.77
C LEU A 45 7.31 -31.99 22.35
N GLN A 46 8.22 -32.73 21.72
CA GLN A 46 8.77 -32.42 20.40
C GLN A 46 7.88 -32.96 19.28
N LYS A 47 7.61 -32.15 18.24
CA LYS A 47 6.71 -32.52 17.13
C LYS A 47 7.20 -33.72 16.30
N GLU A 48 8.51 -33.96 16.28
CA GLU A 48 9.14 -35.07 15.55
C GLU A 48 10.02 -35.86 16.53
N ASN A 49 9.86 -37.18 16.58
CA ASN A 49 10.49 -38.03 17.59
C ASN A 49 12.02 -37.89 17.64
N TRP A 50 12.68 -37.66 16.49
CA TRP A 50 14.14 -37.46 16.43
C TRP A 50 14.60 -36.15 17.10
N LYS A 51 13.75 -35.11 17.17
CA LYS A 51 14.08 -33.84 17.84
C LYS A 51 14.16 -33.94 19.37
N ILE A 52 13.77 -35.08 19.95
CA ILE A 52 14.00 -35.39 21.38
C ILE A 52 15.51 -35.49 21.71
N VAL A 53 16.38 -35.71 20.71
CA VAL A 53 17.85 -35.71 20.90
C VAL A 53 18.38 -34.38 21.45
N PHE A 54 17.78 -33.24 21.11
CA PHE A 54 18.24 -31.92 21.58
C PHE A 54 18.10 -31.73 23.12
N PRO A 55 16.91 -31.90 23.74
CA PRO A 55 16.80 -31.82 25.20
C PRO A 55 17.53 -32.96 25.93
N VAL A 56 17.72 -34.14 25.33
CA VAL A 56 18.60 -35.18 25.90
C VAL A 56 20.06 -34.74 25.92
N CYS A 57 20.56 -34.15 24.83
CA CYS A 57 21.90 -33.58 24.75
C CYS A 57 22.11 -32.45 25.78
N SER A 58 21.11 -31.58 25.98
CA SER A 58 21.10 -30.56 27.02
C SER A 58 21.34 -31.15 28.42
N ILE A 59 20.57 -32.17 28.81
CA ILE A 59 20.69 -32.82 30.13
C ILE A 59 22.10 -33.40 30.33
N VAL A 60 22.64 -34.08 29.31
CA VAL A 60 23.99 -34.67 29.36
C VAL A 60 25.06 -33.59 29.51
N LEU A 61 24.96 -32.48 28.75
CA LEU A 61 25.91 -31.36 28.84
C LEU A 61 25.85 -30.63 30.18
N VAL A 62 24.67 -30.45 30.79
CA VAL A 62 24.56 -29.88 32.14
C VAL A 62 25.25 -30.77 33.18
N LEU A 63 25.03 -32.09 33.10
CA LEU A 63 25.65 -33.05 34.04
C LEU A 63 27.17 -33.09 33.88
N ILE A 64 27.68 -33.06 32.63
CA ILE A 64 29.12 -32.96 32.37
C ILE A 64 29.69 -31.66 32.95
N GLY A 65 29.02 -30.51 32.76
CA GLY A 65 29.44 -29.24 33.34
C GLY A 65 29.53 -29.26 34.88
N TYR A 66 28.55 -29.84 35.58
CA TYR A 66 28.62 -30.00 37.05
C TYR A 66 29.75 -30.94 37.50
N ILE A 67 30.06 -32.00 36.72
CA ILE A 67 31.19 -32.89 37.01
C ILE A 67 32.52 -32.14 36.81
N LEU A 68 32.65 -31.35 35.75
CA LEU A 68 33.81 -30.50 35.49
C LEU A 68 34.02 -29.47 36.61
N LEU A 69 32.97 -28.78 37.05
CA LEU A 69 33.02 -27.83 38.18
C LEU A 69 33.51 -28.49 39.48
N GLY A 70 32.98 -29.68 39.80
CA GLY A 70 33.41 -30.46 40.95
C GLY A 70 34.88 -30.87 40.86
N VAL A 71 35.35 -31.21 39.66
CA VAL A 71 36.75 -31.55 39.37
C VAL A 71 37.65 -30.31 39.43
N ASP A 72 37.24 -29.17 38.89
CA ASP A 72 38.04 -27.93 38.85
C ASP A 72 38.28 -27.38 40.26
N PHE A 73 37.24 -27.31 41.10
CA PHE A 73 37.40 -26.96 42.51
C PHE A 73 38.20 -28.01 43.31
N TYR A 74 38.21 -29.28 42.89
CA TYR A 74 39.07 -30.31 43.49
C TYR A 74 40.55 -30.14 43.10
N ILE A 75 40.83 -29.77 41.86
CA ILE A 75 42.18 -29.45 41.36
C ILE A 75 42.70 -28.18 42.05
N ARG A 76 41.89 -27.12 42.15
CA ARG A 76 42.26 -25.88 42.86
C ARG A 76 42.67 -26.14 44.31
N LYS A 77 42.00 -27.06 45.02
CA LYS A 77 42.38 -27.44 46.39
C LYS A 77 43.64 -28.30 46.47
N THR A 78 43.80 -29.28 45.57
CA THR A 78 44.95 -30.20 45.60
C THR A 78 46.25 -29.58 45.11
N SER A 79 46.19 -28.53 44.28
CA SER A 79 47.35 -27.86 43.68
C SER A 79 48.04 -26.82 44.58
N TYR A 80 47.57 -26.62 45.82
CA TYR A 80 48.20 -25.75 46.83
C TYR A 80 48.48 -24.30 46.38
N VAL A 81 47.52 -23.66 45.71
CA VAL A 81 47.57 -22.22 45.42
C VAL A 81 47.68 -21.43 46.74
N ALA A 82 48.73 -20.62 46.87
CA ALA A 82 49.05 -19.97 48.14
C ALA A 82 48.05 -18.87 48.54
N ASN A 83 47.71 -18.86 49.84
CA ASN A 83 46.93 -17.85 50.56
C ASN A 83 45.38 -17.88 50.48
N ASP A 84 44.74 -18.99 50.10
CA ASP A 84 43.30 -19.19 50.35
C ASP A 84 42.98 -20.58 50.94
N GLN A 85 42.97 -20.70 52.27
CA GLN A 85 42.66 -21.96 52.98
C GLN A 85 41.15 -22.28 53.06
N ASN A 86 40.28 -21.34 52.66
CA ASN A 86 38.83 -21.40 52.84
C ASN A 86 38.04 -21.72 51.56
N ILE A 87 38.58 -22.60 50.70
CA ILE A 87 37.84 -23.14 49.54
C ILE A 87 36.89 -24.25 50.02
N TYR A 88 35.66 -23.87 50.40
CA TYR A 88 34.64 -24.80 50.88
C TYR A 88 33.84 -25.43 49.73
N TYR A 89 34.03 -26.73 49.48
CA TYR A 89 33.23 -27.51 48.52
C TYR A 89 31.71 -27.44 48.75
N HIS A 90 31.28 -27.10 49.97
CA HIS A 90 29.86 -26.93 50.30
C HIS A 90 29.19 -25.85 49.44
N TYR A 91 29.90 -24.80 49.01
CA TYR A 91 29.35 -23.82 48.08
C TYR A 91 29.05 -24.42 46.69
N VAL A 92 29.87 -25.36 46.20
CA VAL A 92 29.59 -26.08 44.94
C VAL A 92 28.34 -26.96 45.08
N GLY A 93 28.17 -27.64 46.22
CA GLY A 93 26.96 -28.39 46.52
C GLY A 93 25.70 -27.52 46.61
N ILE A 94 25.80 -26.36 47.27
CA ILE A 94 24.71 -25.37 47.36
C ILE A 94 24.43 -24.77 45.98
N ALA A 95 25.45 -24.54 45.14
CA ALA A 95 25.30 -24.02 43.78
C ALA A 95 24.43 -24.94 42.92
N ILE A 96 24.80 -26.23 42.85
CA ILE A 96 24.08 -27.26 42.08
C ILE A 96 22.64 -27.41 42.58
N PHE A 97 22.44 -27.42 43.90
CA PHE A 97 21.10 -27.45 44.48
C PHE A 97 20.27 -26.22 44.11
N SER A 98 20.88 -25.03 44.15
CA SER A 98 20.22 -23.75 43.89
C SER A 98 19.85 -23.58 42.40
N SER A 99 20.73 -23.96 41.47
CA SER A 99 20.42 -23.94 40.03
C SER A 99 19.30 -24.92 39.67
N ILE A 100 19.23 -26.09 40.31
CA ILE A 100 18.10 -27.01 40.19
C ILE A 100 16.81 -26.36 40.74
N LEU A 101 16.84 -25.70 41.89
CA LEU A 101 15.67 -24.97 42.42
C LEU A 101 15.23 -23.81 41.51
N ILE A 102 16.15 -23.07 40.90
CA ILE A 102 15.83 -21.99 39.94
C ILE A 102 15.19 -22.57 38.68
N SER A 103 15.65 -23.74 38.20
CA SER A 103 15.10 -24.39 37.00
C SER A 103 13.60 -24.76 37.09
N LEU A 104 13.02 -24.78 38.31
CA LEU A 104 11.57 -24.90 38.52
C LEU A 104 10.75 -23.71 37.98
N ASN A 105 11.36 -22.55 37.70
CA ASN A 105 10.66 -21.31 37.35
C ASN A 105 9.82 -21.38 36.06
N TRP A 106 10.17 -22.29 35.12
CA TRP A 106 9.53 -22.43 33.81
C TRP A 106 8.66 -23.69 33.64
N TRP A 107 8.32 -24.36 34.74
CA TRP A 107 7.48 -25.57 34.77
C TRP A 107 6.16 -25.44 33.98
N GLU A 108 5.53 -24.26 34.00
CA GLU A 108 4.28 -23.95 33.28
C GLU A 108 4.41 -24.21 31.77
N ASN A 109 5.58 -23.93 31.17
CA ASN A 109 5.79 -24.03 29.72
C ASN A 109 5.61 -25.47 29.21
N SER A 110 6.23 -26.43 29.91
CA SER A 110 6.13 -27.84 29.57
C SER A 110 4.73 -28.42 29.80
N LEU A 111 3.95 -27.86 30.73
CA LEU A 111 2.58 -28.33 31.00
C LEU A 111 1.52 -27.66 30.10
N GLN A 112 1.69 -26.41 29.67
CA GLN A 112 0.81 -25.77 28.69
C GLN A 112 0.85 -26.46 27.31
N ALA A 113 1.95 -27.15 26.99
CA ALA A 113 2.08 -27.96 25.78
C ALA A 113 1.31 -29.29 25.83
N ILE A 114 0.76 -29.69 26.98
CA ILE A 114 -0.02 -30.93 27.17
C ILE A 114 -1.51 -30.61 27.06
N ASP A 115 -2.16 -31.14 26.02
CA ASP A 115 -3.54 -30.77 25.68
C ASP A 115 -4.55 -31.04 26.80
N LYS A 116 -4.34 -32.09 27.63
CA LYS A 116 -5.18 -32.40 28.82
C LYS A 116 -5.11 -31.37 29.96
N MET A 117 -4.08 -30.53 29.99
CA MET A 117 -3.86 -29.53 31.04
C MET A 117 -4.11 -28.10 30.54
N LYS A 118 -4.05 -27.88 29.21
CA LYS A 118 -4.26 -26.60 28.54
C LYS A 118 -5.46 -25.82 29.06
N ASP A 119 -6.65 -26.44 29.10
CA ASP A 119 -7.90 -25.74 29.45
C ASP A 119 -7.94 -25.34 30.93
N LYS A 120 -7.42 -26.19 31.82
CA LYS A 120 -7.26 -25.88 33.25
C LYS A 120 -6.24 -24.78 33.53
N LEU A 121 -5.24 -24.60 32.65
CA LEU A 121 -4.32 -23.47 32.72
C LEU A 121 -4.89 -22.20 32.05
N ALA A 122 -5.88 -22.32 31.15
CA ALA A 122 -6.58 -21.18 30.58
C ALA A 122 -7.53 -20.51 31.60
N GLU A 123 -8.17 -21.27 32.49
CA GLU A 123 -8.89 -20.70 33.64
C GLU A 123 -7.96 -19.83 34.52
N LEU A 124 -6.71 -20.26 34.70
CA LEU A 124 -5.70 -19.56 35.48
C LEU A 124 -5.28 -18.20 34.89
N ASP A 125 -5.45 -17.98 33.58
CA ASP A 125 -5.15 -16.69 32.94
C ASP A 125 -6.06 -15.56 33.45
N SER A 126 -7.30 -15.89 33.87
CA SER A 126 -8.24 -14.89 34.43
C SER A 126 -7.82 -14.36 35.81
N PHE A 127 -7.12 -15.16 36.61
CA PHE A 127 -6.62 -14.80 37.94
C PHE A 127 -5.12 -14.48 37.97
N ARG A 128 -4.44 -14.49 36.80
CA ARG A 128 -2.97 -14.49 36.72
C ARG A 128 -2.33 -13.28 37.37
N ASP A 129 -2.89 -12.08 37.17
CA ASP A 129 -2.31 -10.83 37.69
C ASP A 129 -2.38 -10.75 39.23
N PHE A 130 -3.46 -11.26 39.84
CA PHE A 130 -3.58 -11.39 41.30
C PHE A 130 -2.57 -12.40 41.87
N MET A 131 -2.38 -13.54 41.18
CA MET A 131 -1.36 -14.53 41.54
C MET A 131 0.08 -13.99 41.42
N MET A 132 0.36 -13.13 40.43
CA MET A 132 1.68 -12.50 40.29
C MET A 132 1.99 -11.51 41.42
N ILE A 133 0.99 -10.78 41.94
CA ILE A 133 1.17 -9.89 43.10
C ILE A 133 1.54 -10.72 44.34
N ILE A 134 0.80 -11.79 44.63
CA ILE A 134 1.08 -12.67 45.77
C ILE A 134 2.46 -13.36 45.61
N SER A 135 2.80 -13.83 44.41
CA SER A 135 4.13 -14.38 44.12
C SER A 135 5.25 -13.37 44.39
N SER A 136 5.08 -12.11 43.96
CA SER A 136 6.09 -11.06 44.12
C SER A 136 6.33 -10.70 45.60
N LEU A 137 5.27 -10.63 46.41
CA LEU A 137 5.36 -10.43 47.86
C LEU A 137 6.05 -11.63 48.54
N LEU A 138 5.67 -12.86 48.18
CA LEU A 138 6.27 -14.09 48.71
C LEU A 138 7.77 -14.21 48.34
N ARG A 139 8.13 -13.89 47.10
CA ARG A 139 9.52 -13.84 46.63
C ARG A 139 10.33 -12.86 47.48
N THR A 140 9.84 -11.63 47.62
CA THR A 140 10.48 -10.56 48.42
C THR A 140 10.68 -10.99 49.88
N ALA A 141 9.67 -11.61 50.50
CA ALA A 141 9.77 -12.12 51.87
C ALA A 141 10.83 -13.22 52.02
N VAL A 142 10.88 -14.19 51.09
CA VAL A 142 11.91 -15.26 51.11
C VAL A 142 13.32 -14.70 50.92
N VAL A 143 13.53 -13.78 49.96
CA VAL A 143 14.84 -13.12 49.77
C VAL A 143 15.25 -12.36 51.04
N GLY A 144 14.33 -11.60 51.64
CA GLY A 144 14.60 -10.86 52.88
C GLY A 144 14.97 -11.77 54.06
N VAL A 145 14.31 -12.92 54.21
CA VAL A 145 14.64 -13.92 55.25
C VAL A 145 16.00 -14.56 54.98
N VAL A 146 16.29 -15.00 53.74
CA VAL A 146 17.60 -15.61 53.40
C VAL A 146 18.74 -14.61 53.60
N PHE A 147 18.56 -13.36 53.17
CA PHE A 147 19.51 -12.28 53.40
C PHE A 147 19.75 -12.02 54.90
N ALA A 148 18.68 -11.89 55.70
CA ALA A 148 18.79 -11.66 57.13
C ALA A 148 19.48 -12.83 57.86
N VAL A 149 19.15 -14.08 57.52
CA VAL A 149 19.78 -15.28 58.09
C VAL A 149 21.26 -15.37 57.71
N TYR A 150 21.60 -15.16 56.43
CA TYR A 150 23.00 -15.17 55.98
C TYR A 150 23.82 -14.08 56.68
N TYR A 151 23.32 -12.84 56.73
CA TYR A 151 24.03 -11.73 57.37
C TYR A 151 24.17 -11.94 58.89
N GLN A 152 23.13 -12.42 59.57
CA GLN A 152 23.17 -12.70 61.02
C GLN A 152 24.11 -13.87 61.39
N ILE A 153 24.44 -14.75 60.44
CA ILE A 153 25.44 -15.82 60.61
C ILE A 153 26.85 -15.34 60.26
N ALA A 154 26.99 -14.40 59.32
CA ALA A 154 28.29 -13.90 58.85
C ALA A 154 28.84 -12.70 59.65
N TYR A 155 27.97 -11.85 60.20
CA TYR A 155 28.36 -10.58 60.86
C TYR A 155 27.42 -10.21 62.01
N ASP A 156 27.98 -9.88 63.17
CA ASP A 156 27.22 -9.32 64.30
C ASP A 156 26.70 -7.90 63.97
N GLY A 157 25.38 -7.78 63.78
CA GLY A 157 24.66 -6.49 63.77
C GLY A 157 24.30 -5.94 62.39
N VAL A 158 23.27 -6.55 61.76
CA VAL A 158 22.70 -6.18 60.44
C VAL A 158 22.47 -4.66 60.26
N TRP A 159 21.94 -3.98 61.28
CA TRP A 159 21.43 -2.60 61.16
C TRP A 159 22.53 -1.50 61.08
N SER A 160 23.73 -1.80 61.59
CA SER A 160 24.85 -0.85 61.62
C SER A 160 25.43 -0.55 60.23
N TYR A 161 25.36 -1.54 59.32
CA TYR A 161 25.82 -1.40 57.94
C TYR A 161 24.83 -0.63 57.07
N PHE A 162 23.53 -0.89 57.18
CA PHE A 162 22.50 -0.16 56.43
C PHE A 162 22.43 1.34 56.78
N SER A 163 22.85 1.71 57.99
CA SER A 163 22.88 3.11 58.43
C SER A 163 24.17 3.87 58.08
N ASN A 164 25.25 3.18 57.69
CA ASN A 164 26.57 3.77 57.37
C ASN A 164 27.06 3.42 55.95
N ILE A 165 26.16 3.28 54.97
CA ILE A 165 26.53 3.04 53.57
C ILE A 165 27.25 4.27 52.99
N ASN A 166 28.42 4.08 52.38
CA ASN A 166 29.13 5.19 51.72
C ASN A 166 28.31 5.75 50.54
N ARG A 167 28.34 7.08 50.38
CA ARG A 167 27.55 7.81 49.37
C ARG A 167 27.90 7.39 47.94
N ASP A 168 29.15 7.05 47.68
CA ASP A 168 29.59 6.56 46.36
C ASP A 168 29.01 5.17 46.05
N THR A 169 29.01 4.27 47.02
CA THR A 169 28.39 2.94 46.92
C THR A 169 26.89 3.06 46.66
N LEU A 170 26.21 4.00 47.33
CA LEU A 170 24.79 4.29 47.10
C LEU A 170 24.54 4.85 45.69
N ASN A 171 25.36 5.81 45.24
CA ASN A 171 25.27 6.37 43.88
C ASN A 171 25.47 5.28 42.81
N ILE A 172 26.44 4.38 42.99
CA ILE A 172 26.70 3.25 42.08
C ILE A 172 25.51 2.30 42.07
N GLY A 173 24.97 1.92 43.24
CA GLY A 173 23.82 1.03 43.34
C GLY A 173 22.55 1.60 42.68
N VAL A 174 22.27 2.89 42.89
CA VAL A 174 21.16 3.60 42.25
C VAL A 174 21.37 3.74 40.74
N GLY A 175 22.60 4.04 40.30
CA GLY A 175 22.95 4.10 38.87
C GLY A 175 22.76 2.76 38.16
N LEU A 176 23.23 1.67 38.76
CA LEU A 176 23.04 0.30 38.25
C LEU A 176 21.56 -0.10 38.23
N PHE A 177 20.77 0.30 39.24
CA PHE A 177 19.32 0.07 39.25
C PHE A 177 18.62 0.77 38.07
N PHE A 178 18.92 2.06 37.83
CA PHE A 178 18.34 2.78 36.68
C PHE A 178 18.84 2.22 35.34
N LEU A 179 20.11 1.84 35.23
CA LEU A 179 20.66 1.20 34.03
C LEU A 179 19.97 -0.15 33.75
N GLN A 180 19.73 -0.97 34.78
CA GLN A 180 19.02 -2.25 34.64
C GLN A 180 17.54 -2.04 34.28
N ALA A 181 16.87 -1.05 34.88
CA ALA A 181 15.49 -0.70 34.54
C ALA A 181 15.36 -0.21 33.09
N PHE A 182 16.27 0.66 32.64
CA PHE A 182 16.33 1.16 31.26
C PHE A 182 16.66 0.04 30.26
N SER A 183 17.64 -0.80 30.56
CA SER A 183 18.03 -1.94 29.72
C SER A 183 16.91 -2.98 29.63
N SER A 184 16.17 -3.22 30.71
CA SER A 184 14.98 -4.08 30.72
C SER A 184 13.82 -3.50 29.89
N ALA A 185 13.57 -2.19 29.98
CA ALA A 185 12.58 -1.51 29.14
C ALA A 185 12.94 -1.56 27.64
N ILE A 186 14.21 -1.35 27.30
CA ILE A 186 14.76 -1.49 25.95
C ILE A 186 14.66 -2.94 25.46
N GLY A 187 15.05 -3.91 26.28
CA GLY A 187 14.97 -5.34 25.95
C GLY A 187 13.54 -5.81 25.71
N HIS A 188 12.58 -5.35 26.52
CA HIS A 188 11.16 -5.57 26.28
C HIS A 188 10.69 -4.93 24.97
N TRP A 189 11.10 -3.69 24.68
CA TRP A 189 10.73 -3.00 23.44
C TRP A 189 11.28 -3.71 22.19
N PHE A 190 12.57 -4.06 22.17
CA PHE A 190 13.17 -4.84 21.08
C PHE A 190 12.58 -6.25 20.97
N GLY A 191 12.24 -6.90 22.09
CA GLY A 191 11.51 -8.18 22.08
C GLY A 191 10.15 -8.06 21.39
N VAL A 192 9.36 -7.02 21.72
CA VAL A 192 8.09 -6.72 21.03
C VAL A 192 8.31 -6.48 19.53
N VAL A 193 9.36 -5.74 19.15
CA VAL A 193 9.68 -5.44 17.74
C VAL A 193 10.12 -6.68 16.96
N ALA A 194 11.01 -7.51 17.52
CA ALA A 194 11.48 -8.75 16.89
C ALA A 194 10.34 -9.75 16.64
N CYS A 195 9.36 -9.81 17.55
CA CYS A 195 8.13 -10.57 17.39
C CYS A 195 7.22 -10.00 16.29
N LYS A 196 7.05 -8.66 16.22
CA LYS A 196 6.25 -8.00 15.17
C LYS A 196 6.79 -8.23 13.76
N ILE A 197 8.12 -8.21 13.59
CA ILE A 197 8.80 -8.31 12.29
C ILE A 197 8.97 -9.79 11.83
N HIS A 198 8.45 -10.78 12.57
CA HIS A 198 8.68 -12.22 12.30
C HIS A 198 10.19 -12.60 12.32
N ALA A 199 11.02 -11.77 12.96
CA ALA A 199 12.47 -11.90 12.98
C ALA A 199 12.99 -12.66 14.21
N ILE A 200 12.13 -13.47 14.86
CA ILE A 200 12.39 -14.13 16.16
C ILE A 200 13.71 -14.93 16.19
N ARG A 201 14.14 -15.49 15.05
CA ARG A 201 15.45 -16.17 14.95
C ARG A 201 16.63 -15.19 15.04
N GLY A 202 16.69 -14.21 14.14
CA GLY A 202 17.84 -13.31 13.99
C GLY A 202 17.87 -12.12 14.96
N SER A 203 16.71 -11.68 15.45
CA SER A 203 16.55 -10.47 16.26
C SER A 203 16.10 -10.73 17.70
N PHE A 204 15.86 -11.99 18.08
CA PHE A 204 15.51 -12.37 19.46
C PHE A 204 16.35 -13.56 19.96
N ALA A 205 16.19 -14.76 19.37
CA ALA A 205 16.88 -15.96 19.82
C ALA A 205 18.42 -15.84 19.67
N LEU A 206 18.90 -15.38 18.51
CA LEU A 206 20.34 -15.23 18.27
C LEU A 206 21.01 -14.19 19.20
N PRO A 207 20.51 -12.95 19.35
CA PRO A 207 21.11 -11.99 20.30
C PRO A 207 21.07 -12.47 21.75
N VAL A 208 19.98 -13.14 22.18
CA VAL A 208 19.82 -13.60 23.57
C VAL A 208 20.68 -14.84 23.88
N VAL A 209 21.06 -15.66 22.89
CA VAL A 209 22.04 -16.76 23.07
C VAL A 209 23.50 -16.27 22.96
N LEU A 210 23.73 -15.10 22.37
CA LEU A 210 25.05 -14.47 22.27
C LEU A 210 25.40 -13.54 23.46
N THR A 211 24.53 -13.42 24.46
CA THR A 211 24.80 -12.67 25.71
C THR A 211 26.03 -13.20 26.44
N THR A 212 26.07 -14.50 26.74
CA THR A 212 27.16 -15.12 27.53
C THR A 212 28.52 -14.96 26.83
N PRO A 213 28.65 -15.25 25.51
CA PRO A 213 29.87 -14.96 24.76
C PRO A 213 30.23 -13.46 24.70
N ALA A 214 29.27 -12.55 24.52
CA ALA A 214 29.55 -11.12 24.45
C ALA A 214 30.02 -10.52 25.79
N VAL A 215 29.43 -10.96 26.91
CA VAL A 215 29.87 -10.58 28.26
C VAL A 215 31.25 -11.16 28.57
N LEU A 216 31.52 -12.41 28.18
CA LEU A 216 32.84 -13.04 28.31
C LEU A 216 33.92 -12.25 27.53
N ILE A 217 33.67 -11.93 26.25
CA ILE A 217 34.57 -11.13 25.42
C ILE A 217 34.79 -9.75 26.06
N SER A 218 33.74 -9.09 26.56
CA SER A 218 33.84 -7.79 27.21
C SER A 218 34.70 -7.82 28.47
N ALA A 219 34.55 -8.85 29.32
CA ALA A 219 35.36 -9.05 30.52
C ALA A 219 36.84 -9.30 30.18
N VAL A 220 37.12 -10.09 29.14
CA VAL A 220 38.49 -10.32 28.65
C VAL A 220 39.11 -9.06 28.06
N VAL A 221 38.36 -8.24 27.31
CA VAL A 221 38.83 -6.95 26.78
C VAL A 221 39.15 -5.95 27.90
N ILE A 222 38.32 -5.89 28.95
CA ILE A 222 38.59 -5.06 30.14
C ILE A 222 39.87 -5.54 30.85
N PHE A 223 40.04 -6.85 31.04
CA PHE A 223 41.24 -7.43 31.65
C PHE A 223 42.50 -7.09 30.84
N LEU A 224 42.45 -7.24 29.51
CA LEU A 224 43.58 -6.94 28.62
C LEU A 224 43.94 -5.45 28.58
N THR A 225 42.95 -4.56 28.47
CA THR A 225 43.21 -3.11 28.50
C THR A 225 43.74 -2.65 29.87
N LYS A 226 43.30 -3.26 30.98
CA LYS A 226 43.88 -2.99 32.30
C LYS A 226 45.29 -3.55 32.48
N PHE A 227 45.60 -4.71 31.89
CA PHE A 227 46.95 -5.23 31.83
C PHE A 227 47.89 -4.27 31.08
N GLU A 228 47.48 -3.82 29.89
CA GLU A 228 48.22 -2.86 29.05
C GLU A 228 48.37 -1.48 29.73
N GLU A 229 47.33 -0.96 30.39
CA GLU A 229 47.38 0.31 31.14
C GLU A 229 48.40 0.26 32.30
N MET A 230 48.54 -0.89 32.97
CA MET A 230 49.51 -1.05 34.06
C MET A 230 50.93 -1.35 33.58
N ASP A 231 51.09 -2.03 32.45
CA ASP A 231 52.39 -2.31 31.83
C ASP A 231 53.00 -1.02 31.25
N GLY A 232 52.22 -0.26 30.46
CA GLY A 232 52.63 1.03 29.90
C GLY A 232 52.95 2.14 30.94
N ARG A 233 52.67 1.90 32.22
CA ARG A 233 53.06 2.79 33.34
C ARG A 233 54.39 2.41 34.00
N LEU A 234 55.03 1.29 33.66
CA LEU A 234 56.31 0.86 34.22
C LEU A 234 57.23 0.22 33.18
N GLU A 235 58.35 0.89 32.86
CA GLU A 235 59.44 0.36 32.02
C GLU A 235 60.21 -0.80 32.71
N ILE A 236 59.58 -1.96 32.86
CA ILE A 236 60.18 -3.17 33.45
C ILE A 236 60.04 -4.33 32.46
N ALA A 237 61.16 -4.72 31.85
CA ALA A 237 61.26 -5.71 30.78
C ALA A 237 60.95 -7.18 31.16
N ASN A 238 60.13 -7.42 32.20
CA ASN A 238 59.67 -8.73 32.66
C ASN A 238 58.30 -8.66 33.38
N PHE A 239 57.41 -7.73 32.99
CA PHE A 239 56.04 -7.73 33.50
C PHE A 239 55.28 -8.95 32.97
N THR A 240 54.69 -9.72 33.89
CA THR A 240 53.89 -10.92 33.58
C THR A 240 52.53 -10.84 34.26
N ILE A 241 51.56 -11.62 33.78
CA ILE A 241 50.19 -11.67 34.34
C ILE A 241 50.22 -11.98 35.86
N SER A 242 51.17 -12.80 36.32
CA SER A 242 51.36 -13.06 37.75
C SER A 242 51.80 -11.83 38.58
N THR A 243 52.62 -10.93 38.00
CA THR A 243 52.99 -9.66 38.64
C THR A 243 51.89 -8.61 38.54
N PHE A 244 51.08 -8.63 37.49
CA PHE A 244 49.85 -7.84 37.38
C PHE A 244 48.85 -8.20 38.49
N CYS A 245 48.42 -9.47 38.54
CA CYS A 245 47.47 -9.95 39.56
C CYS A 245 47.95 -9.74 41.00
N ARG A 246 49.27 -9.87 41.25
CA ARG A 246 49.85 -9.63 42.57
C ARG A 246 49.90 -8.14 42.96
N LYS A 247 50.06 -7.22 42.00
CA LYS A 247 49.97 -5.77 42.23
C LYS A 247 48.51 -5.33 42.43
N LEU A 248 47.59 -5.81 41.59
CA LEU A 248 46.18 -5.45 41.64
C LEU A 248 45.55 -5.80 43.01
N LYS A 249 45.90 -6.97 43.59
CA LYS A 249 45.48 -7.39 44.94
C LYS A 249 46.10 -6.54 46.09
N ALA A 250 47.03 -5.63 45.81
CA ALA A 250 47.66 -4.74 46.80
C ALA A 250 47.15 -3.29 46.75
N GLU A 251 46.37 -2.92 45.73
CA GLU A 251 45.88 -1.56 45.50
C GLU A 251 44.58 -1.31 46.29
N ARG A 252 44.54 -0.23 47.08
CA ARG A 252 43.47 -0.02 48.10
C ARG A 252 42.21 0.68 47.59
N ASN A 253 42.27 1.32 46.42
CA ASN A 253 41.15 2.07 45.84
C ASN A 253 40.62 1.35 44.59
N ILE A 254 40.04 0.17 44.79
CA ILE A 254 39.51 -0.68 43.71
C ILE A 254 38.27 -0.03 43.08
N THR A 255 38.30 0.29 41.78
CA THR A 255 37.07 0.66 41.06
C THR A 255 36.30 -0.59 40.63
N THR A 256 35.03 -0.45 40.25
CA THR A 256 34.19 -1.58 39.82
C THR A 256 34.74 -2.33 38.60
N LEU A 257 35.55 -1.67 37.75
CA LEU A 257 36.24 -2.30 36.62
C LEU A 257 37.49 -3.07 37.05
N ASP A 258 38.20 -2.58 38.08
CA ASP A 258 39.39 -3.24 38.60
C ASP A 258 39.01 -4.50 39.38
N GLU A 259 37.84 -4.54 40.03
CA GLU A 259 37.34 -5.76 40.72
C GLU A 259 36.99 -6.89 39.74
N ILE A 260 36.55 -6.60 38.51
CA ILE A 260 36.38 -7.63 37.46
C ILE A 260 37.74 -8.27 37.14
N SER A 261 38.77 -7.43 36.97
CA SER A 261 40.13 -7.89 36.69
C SER A 261 40.74 -8.64 37.89
N ASN A 262 40.46 -8.18 39.12
CA ASN A 262 40.85 -8.83 40.37
C ASN A 262 40.18 -10.20 40.54
N SER A 263 38.91 -10.34 40.14
CA SER A 263 38.17 -11.60 40.17
C SER A 263 38.75 -12.62 39.18
N ILE A 264 39.03 -12.21 37.94
CA ILE A 264 39.74 -13.05 36.95
C ILE A 264 41.13 -13.47 37.48
N CYS A 265 41.83 -12.56 38.18
CA CYS A 265 43.09 -12.81 38.85
C CYS A 265 43.02 -13.73 40.10
N ARG A 266 41.84 -14.16 40.57
CA ARG A 266 41.68 -15.21 41.60
C ARG A 266 41.80 -16.61 41.00
N THR A 267 41.51 -16.77 39.71
CA THR A 267 41.79 -17.99 38.96
C THR A 267 43.31 -18.11 38.74
N PRO A 268 43.95 -19.26 39.01
CA PRO A 268 45.41 -19.36 38.99
C PRO A 268 45.98 -19.35 37.55
N VAL A 269 46.53 -18.22 37.12
CA VAL A 269 47.15 -18.02 35.78
C VAL A 269 48.69 -18.18 35.78
N HIS A 270 49.28 -18.79 36.81
CA HIS A 270 50.73 -18.61 37.09
C HIS A 270 51.66 -19.75 36.63
N ASN A 271 51.17 -20.98 36.48
CA ASN A 271 52.04 -22.16 36.35
C ASN A 271 51.78 -22.98 35.07
N TYR A 272 52.83 -23.56 34.49
CA TYR A 272 52.75 -24.41 33.29
C TYR A 272 51.88 -25.66 33.53
N TYR A 273 51.90 -26.20 34.76
CA TYR A 273 51.03 -27.30 35.17
C TYR A 273 49.59 -26.86 35.56
N GLU A 274 49.33 -25.56 35.67
CA GLU A 274 48.03 -24.98 36.05
C GLU A 274 47.25 -24.38 34.86
N ILE A 275 47.73 -24.59 33.63
CA ILE A 275 46.96 -24.35 32.39
C ILE A 275 45.66 -25.18 32.38
N TRP A 276 45.64 -26.30 33.11
CA TRP A 276 44.51 -27.23 33.14
C TRP A 276 43.24 -26.62 33.79
N PRO A 277 43.26 -26.02 35.00
CA PRO A 277 42.15 -25.20 35.52
C PRO A 277 41.50 -24.23 34.53
N ILE A 278 42.26 -23.43 33.79
CA ILE A 278 41.70 -22.48 32.80
C ILE A 278 41.05 -23.23 31.62
N SER A 279 41.66 -24.35 31.21
CA SER A 279 41.10 -25.22 30.16
C SER A 279 39.81 -25.91 30.60
N VAL A 280 39.71 -26.29 31.88
CA VAL A 280 38.50 -26.91 32.48
C VAL A 280 37.39 -25.86 32.65
N LEU A 281 37.71 -24.67 33.16
CA LEU A 281 36.79 -23.54 33.26
C LEU A 281 36.20 -23.13 31.90
N GLY A 282 37.02 -23.11 30.84
CA GLY A 282 36.55 -22.91 29.47
C GLY A 282 35.65 -24.05 28.97
N LEU A 283 35.91 -25.30 29.37
CA LEU A 283 35.16 -26.48 28.96
C LEU A 283 33.81 -26.60 29.68
N GLU A 284 33.71 -26.27 30.97
CA GLU A 284 32.40 -26.21 31.67
C GLU A 284 31.53 -25.07 31.14
N GLY A 285 32.13 -23.91 30.85
CA GLY A 285 31.45 -22.78 30.22
C GLY A 285 30.88 -23.12 28.85
N LEU A 286 31.67 -23.80 28.02
CA LEU A 286 31.21 -24.34 26.74
C LEU A 286 30.09 -25.37 26.93
N CYS A 287 30.21 -26.28 27.90
CA CYS A 287 29.18 -27.28 28.20
C CYS A 287 27.83 -26.64 28.59
N TRP A 288 27.80 -25.69 29.53
CA TRP A 288 26.54 -25.07 29.95
C TRP A 288 25.95 -24.12 28.91
N TRP A 289 26.78 -23.39 28.13
CA TRP A 289 26.29 -22.59 27.01
C TRP A 289 25.67 -23.46 25.90
N MET A 290 26.35 -24.54 25.50
CA MET A 290 25.81 -25.52 24.56
C MET A 290 24.57 -26.24 25.09
N ALA A 291 24.50 -26.50 26.41
CA ALA A 291 23.30 -27.06 27.04
C ALA A 291 22.09 -26.13 26.93
N LEU A 292 22.26 -24.84 27.23
CA LEU A 292 21.22 -23.83 27.08
C LEU A 292 20.74 -23.73 25.62
N LEU A 293 21.66 -23.74 24.66
CA LEU A 293 21.35 -23.75 23.22
C LEU A 293 20.55 -25.00 22.81
N CYS A 294 20.98 -26.19 23.21
CA CYS A 294 20.26 -27.45 22.93
C CYS A 294 18.88 -27.52 23.62
N GLY A 295 18.78 -27.09 24.88
CA GLY A 295 17.53 -27.09 25.65
C GLY A 295 16.48 -26.09 25.14
N THR A 296 16.93 -25.04 24.45
CA THR A 296 16.09 -23.98 23.85
C THR A 296 15.91 -24.14 22.33
N TYR A 297 16.35 -25.26 21.72
CA TYR A 297 16.26 -25.49 20.28
C TYR A 297 14.84 -25.30 19.70
N TYR A 298 13.79 -25.59 20.48
CA TYR A 298 12.40 -25.39 20.07
C TYR A 298 12.08 -23.93 19.69
N VAL A 299 12.71 -22.94 20.35
CA VAL A 299 12.51 -21.50 20.09
C VAL A 299 12.91 -21.14 18.66
N TRP A 300 14.00 -21.73 18.17
CA TRP A 300 14.48 -21.55 16.79
C TRP A 300 13.53 -22.18 15.76
N SER A 301 12.78 -23.21 16.15
CA SER A 301 11.79 -23.87 15.28
C SER A 301 10.43 -23.18 15.23
N LEU A 302 10.16 -22.26 16.17
CA LEU A 302 8.85 -21.62 16.36
C LEU A 302 8.40 -20.84 15.12
N LYS A 303 7.12 -21.00 14.74
CA LYS A 303 6.42 -20.17 13.75
C LYS A 303 5.39 -19.32 14.49
N VAL A 304 5.38 -18.01 14.22
CA VAL A 304 4.59 -16.99 14.92
C VAL A 304 4.01 -16.03 13.89
N GLN A 305 2.78 -15.54 14.07
CA GLN A 305 2.16 -14.61 13.12
C GLN A 305 2.72 -13.17 13.25
N ARG A 306 2.56 -12.36 12.20
CA ARG A 306 2.99 -10.95 12.22
C ARG A 306 2.17 -10.18 13.26
N ILE A 307 2.83 -9.43 14.15
CA ILE A 307 2.22 -8.65 15.25
C ILE A 307 1.54 -9.52 16.33
N GLU A 308 1.96 -10.78 16.50
CA GLU A 308 1.56 -11.60 17.64
C GLU A 308 1.87 -10.93 18.99
N ARG A 309 0.94 -11.02 19.97
CA ARG A 309 1.11 -10.35 21.27
C ARG A 309 2.14 -11.08 22.13
N THR A 310 2.93 -10.34 22.93
CA THR A 310 3.90 -10.96 23.86
C THR A 310 3.24 -11.93 24.86
N SER A 311 2.00 -11.69 25.27
CA SER A 311 1.20 -12.62 26.10
C SER A 311 0.84 -13.94 25.39
N GLN A 312 0.90 -13.98 24.06
CA GLN A 312 0.72 -15.21 23.28
C GLN A 312 2.04 -15.95 23.06
N ILE A 313 3.17 -15.24 23.04
CA ILE A 313 4.52 -15.81 22.82
C ILE A 313 5.15 -16.32 24.12
N PHE A 314 4.95 -15.62 25.25
CA PHE A 314 5.53 -15.98 26.55
C PHE A 314 4.47 -16.59 27.50
N VAL A 315 4.89 -17.53 28.34
CA VAL A 315 4.04 -18.21 29.32
C VAL A 315 3.72 -17.29 30.51
N ARG A 316 4.73 -16.56 31.00
CA ARG A 316 4.70 -15.67 32.17
C ARG A 316 4.99 -14.22 31.72
N ARG A 317 4.37 -13.22 32.36
CA ARG A 317 4.57 -11.79 32.03
C ARG A 317 5.80 -11.15 32.70
N LEU A 318 6.29 -11.77 33.78
CA LEU A 318 7.44 -11.31 34.56
C LEU A 318 8.65 -12.22 34.30
N TYR A 319 9.85 -11.63 34.31
CA TYR A 319 11.13 -12.32 34.10
C TYR A 319 11.93 -12.43 35.41
N GLU A 320 12.83 -13.40 35.47
CA GLU A 320 13.77 -13.55 36.59
C GLU A 320 14.92 -12.53 36.42
N SER A 321 14.99 -11.52 37.28
CA SER A 321 15.90 -10.37 37.08
C SER A 321 17.40 -10.72 37.15
N ALA A 322 17.76 -11.81 37.83
CA ALA A 322 19.12 -12.33 37.92
C ALA A 322 19.52 -13.24 36.73
N PHE A 323 18.55 -13.69 35.93
CA PHE A 323 18.71 -14.70 34.88
C PHE A 323 17.93 -14.30 33.62
N LEU A 324 18.09 -13.04 33.19
CA LEU A 324 17.19 -12.39 32.23
C LEU A 324 17.17 -13.09 30.87
N ASP A 325 18.32 -13.53 30.36
CA ASP A 325 18.48 -14.21 29.08
C ASP A 325 17.96 -15.66 29.12
N GLN A 326 18.27 -16.43 30.17
CA GLN A 326 17.63 -17.74 30.35
C GLN A 326 16.10 -17.58 30.54
N SER A 327 15.67 -16.52 31.24
CA SER A 327 14.25 -16.23 31.47
C SER A 327 13.52 -15.85 30.19
N LEU A 328 14.13 -15.06 29.29
CA LEU A 328 13.58 -14.76 27.98
C LEU A 328 13.46 -16.02 27.11
N LEU A 329 14.47 -16.89 27.06
CA LEU A 329 14.43 -18.10 26.23
C LEU A 329 13.45 -19.15 26.78
N LEU A 330 13.59 -19.57 28.04
CA LEU A 330 12.85 -20.69 28.64
C LEU A 330 11.36 -20.37 28.90
N ASN A 331 10.96 -19.09 28.85
CA ASN A 331 9.58 -18.62 29.01
C ASN A 331 8.78 -18.58 27.68
N THR A 332 9.41 -18.80 26.52
CA THR A 332 8.71 -18.87 25.22
C THR A 332 7.85 -20.14 25.14
N LYS A 333 6.59 -20.04 24.70
CA LYS A 333 5.66 -21.18 24.61
C LYS A 333 6.14 -22.20 23.58
N MET A 334 6.28 -23.47 24.00
CA MET A 334 6.67 -24.58 23.11
C MET A 334 5.62 -24.86 22.01
N ARG A 335 4.34 -24.60 22.28
CA ARG A 335 3.25 -24.55 21.28
C ARG A 335 2.64 -23.16 21.32
N ALA A 336 2.77 -22.39 20.24
CA ALA A 336 2.00 -21.16 20.06
C ALA A 336 0.50 -21.51 19.99
N VAL A 337 -0.33 -20.76 20.71
CA VAL A 337 -1.79 -20.94 20.66
C VAL A 337 -2.28 -20.40 19.32
N LYS A 338 -2.68 -21.29 18.40
CA LYS A 338 -3.43 -20.89 17.21
C LYS A 338 -4.63 -20.02 17.65
N SER A 339 -4.76 -18.82 17.11
CA SER A 339 -5.96 -17.98 17.29
C SER A 339 -7.20 -18.76 16.82
N ARG A 340 -8.35 -18.57 17.46
CA ARG A 340 -9.58 -19.34 17.14
C ARG A 340 -10.00 -19.24 15.66
N ASN A 341 -9.66 -18.13 15.00
CA ASN A 341 -9.77 -17.90 13.55
C ASN A 341 -8.97 -18.89 12.67
N GLN A 342 -8.28 -19.89 13.24
CA GLN A 342 -7.57 -20.94 12.50
C GLN A 342 -8.31 -22.29 12.43
N GLU A 343 -9.53 -22.38 13.00
CA GLU A 343 -10.52 -23.39 12.60
C GLU A 343 -11.29 -22.94 11.33
N SER A 344 -11.17 -21.67 10.95
CA SER A 344 -11.74 -21.05 9.73
C SER A 344 -10.66 -20.60 8.72
N GLN A 345 -9.48 -21.25 8.70
CA GLN A 345 -8.43 -20.99 7.69
C GLN A 345 -8.30 -22.09 6.63
N ASP A 346 -9.03 -23.20 6.76
CA ASP A 346 -9.03 -24.27 5.75
C ASP A 346 -10.09 -24.01 4.64
N GLU A 347 -10.91 -22.96 4.77
CA GLU A 347 -11.78 -22.43 3.71
C GLU A 347 -11.52 -20.93 3.50
N VAL A 348 -10.87 -20.55 2.39
CA VAL A 348 -10.72 -19.15 1.98
C VAL A 348 -12.02 -18.71 1.29
N GLU A 349 -12.86 -17.99 2.03
CA GLU A 349 -14.14 -17.44 1.54
C GLU A 349 -13.96 -16.63 0.25
N SER A 350 -14.66 -17.01 -0.82
CA SER A 350 -14.60 -16.34 -2.12
C SER A 350 -15.13 -14.92 -2.06
N CYS A 351 -14.32 -13.94 -2.48
CA CYS A 351 -14.74 -12.55 -2.61
C CYS A 351 -14.98 -12.15 -4.09
N VAL A 352 -15.81 -11.13 -4.31
CA VAL A 352 -16.02 -10.53 -5.64
C VAL A 352 -15.47 -9.10 -5.65
N ILE A 353 -14.68 -8.79 -6.68
CA ILE A 353 -14.01 -7.50 -6.85
C ILE A 353 -14.55 -6.79 -8.10
N TYR A 354 -15.21 -5.66 -7.92
CA TYR A 354 -15.63 -4.81 -9.03
C TYR A 354 -14.55 -3.78 -9.35
N LEU A 355 -13.88 -3.92 -10.50
CA LEU A 355 -12.87 -2.96 -10.96
C LEU A 355 -13.57 -1.79 -11.67
N CYS A 356 -13.58 -0.63 -11.04
CA CYS A 356 -14.32 0.55 -11.49
C CYS A 356 -13.37 1.68 -11.92
N ALA A 357 -13.14 1.81 -13.22
CA ALA A 357 -12.37 2.91 -13.80
C ALA A 357 -13.29 4.06 -14.24
N THR A 358 -12.87 5.31 -13.98
CA THR A 358 -13.53 6.51 -14.55
C THR A 358 -12.64 7.18 -15.58
N MET A 359 -13.24 7.52 -16.73
CA MET A 359 -12.57 8.07 -17.91
C MET A 359 -13.23 9.39 -18.35
N TRP A 360 -12.41 10.38 -18.68
CA TRP A 360 -12.81 11.61 -19.38
C TRP A 360 -11.66 12.20 -20.22
N HIS A 361 -11.73 11.99 -21.54
CA HIS A 361 -10.76 12.44 -22.54
C HIS A 361 -9.33 11.91 -22.30
N GLU A 362 -9.19 10.61 -22.03
CA GLU A 362 -7.91 9.90 -21.95
C GLU A 362 -7.17 9.89 -23.30
N THR A 363 -5.84 9.90 -23.20
CA THR A 363 -4.96 9.65 -24.34
C THR A 363 -4.90 8.15 -24.65
N TYR A 364 -4.53 7.80 -25.88
CA TYR A 364 -4.37 6.40 -26.31
C TYR A 364 -3.46 5.60 -25.34
N ASP A 365 -2.32 6.18 -24.97
CA ASP A 365 -1.35 5.59 -24.02
C ASP A 365 -1.91 5.38 -22.61
N GLU A 366 -2.88 6.18 -22.17
CA GLU A 366 -3.55 6.03 -20.86
C GLU A 366 -4.52 4.86 -20.89
N MET A 367 -5.42 4.85 -21.89
CA MET A 367 -6.37 3.76 -22.10
C MET A 367 -5.66 2.41 -22.29
N LEU A 368 -4.52 2.40 -22.99
CA LEU A 368 -3.69 1.22 -23.20
C LEU A 368 -3.16 0.63 -21.88
N LYS A 369 -2.69 1.47 -20.94
CA LYS A 369 -2.18 1.02 -19.64
C LYS A 369 -3.24 0.31 -18.80
N ILE A 370 -4.37 0.98 -18.58
CA ILE A 370 -5.43 0.48 -17.68
C ILE A 370 -6.06 -0.81 -18.23
N LEU A 371 -6.29 -0.89 -19.55
CA LEU A 371 -6.75 -2.12 -20.20
C LEU A 371 -5.69 -3.23 -20.11
N THR A 372 -4.41 -2.92 -20.35
CA THR A 372 -3.31 -3.90 -20.18
C THR A 372 -3.20 -4.41 -18.73
N SER A 373 -3.59 -3.63 -17.71
CA SER A 373 -3.71 -4.13 -16.34
C SER A 373 -4.93 -5.02 -16.11
N MET A 374 -6.09 -4.70 -16.69
CA MET A 374 -7.28 -5.57 -16.62
C MET A 374 -7.02 -6.94 -17.26
N PHE A 375 -6.40 -6.97 -18.45
CA PHE A 375 -6.02 -8.23 -19.12
C PHE A 375 -4.88 -8.99 -18.40
N ARG A 376 -3.97 -8.29 -17.70
CA ARG A 376 -3.00 -8.94 -16.78
C ARG A 376 -3.68 -9.63 -15.60
N LEU A 377 -4.78 -9.07 -15.08
CA LEU A 377 -5.56 -9.67 -14.00
C LEU A 377 -6.40 -10.87 -14.47
N ASP A 378 -7.01 -10.78 -15.65
CA ASP A 378 -7.72 -11.87 -16.32
C ASP A 378 -6.81 -13.10 -16.51
N ARG A 379 -5.64 -12.89 -17.11
CA ARG A 379 -4.64 -13.94 -17.30
C ARG A 379 -4.10 -14.53 -15.99
N TYR A 380 -3.95 -13.74 -14.93
CA TYR A 380 -3.55 -14.23 -13.60
C TYR A 380 -4.62 -15.13 -12.97
N ARG A 381 -5.90 -14.95 -13.31
CA ARG A 381 -6.96 -15.88 -12.86
C ARG A 381 -6.98 -17.18 -13.67
N GLY A 382 -6.64 -17.11 -14.97
CA GLY A 382 -6.82 -18.20 -15.92
C GLY A 382 -5.65 -19.18 -16.11
N ASP A 383 -4.42 -18.86 -15.69
CA ASP A 383 -3.28 -19.74 -15.99
C ASP A 383 -3.32 -21.05 -15.16
N PRO A 384 -3.56 -22.23 -15.77
CA PRO A 384 -3.73 -23.49 -15.03
C PRO A 384 -2.41 -24.07 -14.50
N LYS A 385 -1.28 -23.37 -14.70
CA LYS A 385 0.06 -23.82 -14.28
C LYS A 385 0.46 -23.31 -12.90
N GLU A 386 -0.23 -22.31 -12.36
CA GLU A 386 0.00 -21.78 -11.03
C GLU A 386 -1.21 -22.08 -10.14
N GLU A 387 -1.01 -22.87 -9.07
CA GLU A 387 -2.04 -23.11 -8.05
C GLU A 387 -2.25 -21.86 -7.19
N HIS A 388 -2.95 -20.86 -7.76
CA HIS A 388 -3.36 -19.66 -7.05
C HIS A 388 -4.29 -20.02 -5.89
N LYS A 389 -3.89 -19.67 -4.67
CA LYS A 389 -4.64 -19.99 -3.43
C LYS A 389 -5.76 -18.99 -3.12
N ASP A 390 -5.87 -17.97 -3.95
CA ASP A 390 -6.65 -16.78 -3.69
C ASP A 390 -8.01 -16.89 -4.39
N ASN A 391 -9.00 -17.47 -3.70
CA ASN A 391 -10.36 -17.55 -4.21
C ASN A 391 -10.95 -16.13 -4.37
N PHE A 392 -10.95 -15.59 -5.59
CA PHE A 392 -11.70 -14.39 -5.95
C PHE A 392 -12.27 -14.46 -7.37
N GLU A 393 -13.35 -13.71 -7.59
CA GLU A 393 -13.90 -13.42 -8.92
C GLU A 393 -13.89 -11.90 -9.13
N PHE A 394 -13.88 -11.44 -10.39
CA PHE A 394 -13.92 -10.01 -10.67
C PHE A 394 -14.71 -9.66 -11.94
N GLU A 395 -15.24 -8.44 -11.96
CA GLU A 395 -15.90 -7.84 -13.13
C GLU A 395 -15.32 -6.44 -13.36
N CYS A 396 -14.97 -6.11 -14.60
CA CYS A 396 -14.42 -4.80 -14.97
C CYS A 396 -15.51 -3.87 -15.51
N HIS A 397 -15.47 -2.62 -15.07
CA HIS A 397 -16.41 -1.56 -15.42
C HIS A 397 -15.67 -0.25 -15.68
N ILE A 398 -15.78 0.28 -16.90
CA ILE A 398 -15.24 1.58 -17.31
C ILE A 398 -16.41 2.55 -17.51
N PHE A 399 -16.34 3.75 -16.94
CA PHE A 399 -17.37 4.79 -17.08
C PHE A 399 -16.79 6.00 -17.81
N VAL A 400 -17.26 6.24 -19.04
CA VAL A 400 -16.74 7.29 -19.93
C VAL A 400 -17.68 8.50 -19.94
N ASP A 401 -17.22 9.61 -19.37
CA ASP A 401 -17.95 10.89 -19.35
C ASP A 401 -17.93 11.60 -20.72
N ASP A 402 -19.02 12.29 -21.04
CA ASP A 402 -19.20 13.08 -22.29
C ASP A 402 -19.02 12.26 -23.59
N SER A 403 -19.47 11.00 -23.59
CA SER A 403 -19.21 9.99 -24.64
C SER A 403 -19.76 10.33 -26.03
N PHE A 404 -20.71 11.27 -26.16
CA PHE A 404 -21.47 11.50 -27.39
C PHE A 404 -21.34 12.92 -27.94
N GLN A 405 -21.22 13.01 -29.27
CA GLN A 405 -21.30 14.25 -30.06
C GLN A 405 -22.61 14.29 -30.84
N LYS A 406 -22.97 15.47 -31.36
CA LYS A 406 -24.14 15.69 -32.23
C LYS A 406 -23.69 16.28 -33.56
N ASP A 407 -24.13 15.68 -34.67
CA ASP A 407 -24.17 16.36 -35.97
C ASP A 407 -25.62 16.37 -36.45
N LYS A 408 -26.12 17.56 -36.83
CA LYS A 408 -27.46 17.78 -37.44
C LYS A 408 -28.55 16.89 -36.82
N GLU A 409 -28.77 17.08 -35.52
CA GLU A 409 -29.73 16.36 -34.65
C GLU A 409 -29.43 14.89 -34.34
N THR A 410 -28.64 14.19 -35.17
CA THR A 410 -28.20 12.81 -34.92
C THR A 410 -27.07 12.72 -33.88
N LYS A 411 -27.08 11.65 -33.06
CA LYS A 411 -26.08 11.39 -32.01
C LYS A 411 -25.07 10.34 -32.48
N PHE A 412 -23.78 10.62 -32.27
CA PHE A 412 -22.68 9.70 -32.55
C PHE A 412 -21.73 9.61 -31.35
N VAL A 413 -20.97 8.52 -31.23
CA VAL A 413 -19.87 8.41 -30.27
C VAL A 413 -18.73 9.38 -30.61
N ASN A 414 -18.05 9.89 -29.59
CA ASN A 414 -16.95 10.83 -29.74
C ASN A 414 -15.64 10.13 -30.17
N THR A 415 -14.63 10.91 -30.56
CA THR A 415 -13.32 10.39 -30.99
C THR A 415 -12.63 9.52 -29.94
N TYR A 416 -12.69 9.91 -28.66
CA TYR A 416 -12.06 9.18 -27.56
C TYR A 416 -12.70 7.80 -27.31
N VAL A 417 -14.00 7.63 -27.60
CA VAL A 417 -14.67 6.32 -27.54
C VAL A 417 -14.23 5.44 -28.72
N ASN A 418 -14.03 6.01 -29.91
CA ASN A 418 -13.46 5.27 -31.04
C ASN A 418 -12.00 4.86 -30.75
N ASP A 419 -11.19 5.77 -30.20
CA ASP A 419 -9.83 5.47 -29.74
C ASP A 419 -9.84 4.35 -28.69
N LEU A 420 -10.72 4.41 -27.69
CA LEU A 420 -10.92 3.35 -26.68
C LEU A 420 -11.26 2.00 -27.32
N MET A 421 -12.17 1.98 -28.30
CA MET A 421 -12.51 0.76 -29.05
C MET A 421 -11.31 0.19 -29.80
N HIS A 422 -10.51 1.02 -30.45
CA HIS A 422 -9.27 0.58 -31.11
C HIS A 422 -8.24 0.03 -30.11
N VAL A 423 -8.05 0.68 -28.95
CA VAL A 423 -7.17 0.17 -27.87
C VAL A 423 -7.64 -1.19 -27.37
N ILE A 424 -8.95 -1.40 -27.17
CA ILE A 424 -9.49 -2.70 -26.72
C ILE A 424 -9.18 -3.79 -27.73
N ILE A 425 -9.40 -3.53 -29.02
CA ILE A 425 -9.10 -4.48 -30.10
C ILE A 425 -7.58 -4.75 -30.16
N GLU A 426 -6.72 -3.74 -29.96
CA GLU A 426 -5.27 -3.91 -29.93
C GLU A 426 -4.81 -4.75 -28.72
N VAL A 427 -5.27 -4.44 -27.50
CA VAL A 427 -4.95 -5.23 -26.29
C VAL A 427 -5.45 -6.66 -26.43
N PHE A 428 -6.67 -6.87 -26.93
CA PHE A 428 -7.22 -8.22 -27.16
C PHE A 428 -6.36 -9.01 -28.16
N ARG A 429 -5.92 -8.37 -29.25
CA ARG A 429 -4.97 -8.96 -30.22
C ARG A 429 -3.60 -9.24 -29.59
N VAL A 430 -3.07 -8.37 -28.72
CA VAL A 430 -1.77 -8.59 -28.04
C VAL A 430 -1.82 -9.77 -27.06
N PHE A 431 -2.95 -10.00 -26.40
CA PHE A 431 -3.10 -11.11 -25.44
C PHE A 431 -3.55 -12.43 -26.08
N THR A 432 -4.19 -12.42 -27.26
CA THR A 432 -4.82 -13.61 -27.87
C THR A 432 -4.53 -13.84 -29.36
N ASN A 433 -3.80 -12.94 -30.04
CA ASN A 433 -3.59 -12.86 -31.49
C ASN A 433 -4.84 -12.70 -32.38
N LYS A 434 -6.06 -12.87 -31.84
CA LYS A 434 -7.36 -12.72 -32.53
C LYS A 434 -8.10 -11.43 -32.13
N GLU A 435 -9.28 -11.21 -32.71
CA GLU A 435 -10.23 -10.18 -32.30
C GLU A 435 -11.25 -10.70 -31.24
N PRO A 436 -11.99 -9.82 -30.55
CA PRO A 436 -12.97 -10.23 -29.53
C PRO A 436 -14.04 -11.21 -30.07
N ASP A 437 -14.31 -12.27 -29.32
CA ASP A 437 -15.33 -13.26 -29.67
C ASP A 437 -16.74 -12.70 -29.49
N ASP A 438 -17.08 -12.35 -28.25
CA ASP A 438 -18.43 -12.04 -27.81
C ASP A 438 -18.50 -10.54 -27.46
N VAL A 439 -19.21 -9.77 -28.28
CA VAL A 439 -19.39 -8.32 -28.12
C VAL A 439 -20.87 -7.99 -28.23
N SER A 440 -21.40 -7.32 -27.19
CA SER A 440 -22.80 -6.86 -27.18
C SER A 440 -22.87 -5.34 -27.05
N ILE A 441 -23.66 -4.72 -27.92
CA ILE A 441 -23.97 -3.29 -27.95
C ILE A 441 -25.36 -3.10 -27.34
N ILE A 442 -25.44 -2.39 -26.22
CA ILE A 442 -26.66 -2.27 -25.41
C ILE A 442 -27.08 -0.81 -25.31
N GLU A 443 -28.33 -0.50 -25.67
CA GLU A 443 -28.92 0.82 -25.44
C GLU A 443 -29.41 0.98 -24.00
N THR A 444 -29.24 2.16 -23.40
CA THR A 444 -29.49 2.37 -21.96
C THR A 444 -30.08 3.75 -21.63
N PRO A 445 -30.82 3.90 -20.52
CA PRO A 445 -31.37 5.20 -20.09
C PRO A 445 -30.35 6.34 -19.87
N TYR A 446 -29.05 6.03 -19.79
CA TYR A 446 -27.96 7.00 -19.59
C TYR A 446 -27.09 7.21 -20.84
N GLY A 447 -27.40 6.57 -21.96
CA GLY A 447 -26.57 6.54 -23.17
C GLY A 447 -26.44 5.11 -23.71
N GLY A 448 -25.22 4.57 -23.71
CA GLY A 448 -24.93 3.21 -24.19
C GLY A 448 -24.12 2.37 -23.21
N ARG A 449 -24.12 1.06 -23.41
CA ARG A 449 -23.22 0.11 -22.75
C ARG A 449 -22.64 -0.84 -23.79
N LEU A 450 -21.32 -0.95 -23.84
CA LEU A 450 -20.64 -2.04 -24.54
C LEU A 450 -20.30 -3.14 -23.52
N MET A 451 -20.35 -4.40 -23.95
CA MET A 451 -19.98 -5.56 -23.16
C MET A 451 -19.03 -6.42 -23.97
N PHE A 452 -17.93 -6.84 -23.33
CA PHE A 452 -16.92 -7.75 -23.88
C PHE A 452 -16.67 -8.88 -22.88
N VAL A 453 -16.52 -10.10 -23.39
CA VAL A 453 -15.96 -11.22 -22.62
C VAL A 453 -14.44 -11.20 -22.77
N LEU A 454 -13.71 -11.14 -21.66
CA LEU A 454 -12.25 -11.21 -21.63
C LEU A 454 -11.76 -12.65 -21.92
N PRO A 455 -10.49 -12.84 -22.35
CA PRO A 455 -10.00 -14.13 -22.81
C PRO A 455 -10.26 -15.32 -21.87
N GLU A 456 -10.00 -15.15 -20.57
CA GLU A 456 -10.19 -16.18 -19.53
C GLU A 456 -11.60 -16.12 -18.89
N GLY A 457 -12.55 -15.45 -19.56
CA GLY A 457 -13.99 -15.51 -19.28
C GLY A 457 -14.55 -14.47 -18.30
N ASN A 458 -13.74 -13.54 -17.79
CA ASN A 458 -14.24 -12.46 -16.92
C ASN A 458 -14.89 -11.34 -17.76
N MET A 459 -15.79 -10.54 -17.16
CA MET A 459 -16.60 -9.56 -17.91
C MET A 459 -15.96 -8.16 -17.93
N LEU A 460 -15.99 -7.48 -19.08
CA LEU A 460 -15.64 -6.07 -19.23
C LEU A 460 -16.84 -5.27 -19.77
N TYR A 461 -17.34 -4.33 -18.98
CA TYR A 461 -18.41 -3.41 -19.34
C TYR A 461 -17.88 -1.98 -19.53
N ILE A 462 -18.32 -1.31 -20.59
CA ILE A 462 -18.01 0.10 -20.85
C ILE A 462 -19.30 0.89 -20.93
N HIS A 463 -19.51 1.77 -19.95
CA HIS A 463 -20.68 2.61 -19.79
C HIS A 463 -20.44 3.96 -20.45
N LEU A 464 -21.07 4.16 -21.61
CA LEU A 464 -20.99 5.38 -22.42
C LEU A 464 -22.05 6.38 -21.91
N LYS A 465 -21.63 7.42 -21.21
CA LYS A 465 -22.54 8.39 -20.58
C LYS A 465 -22.86 9.57 -21.51
N ASP A 466 -24.14 9.84 -21.71
CA ASP A 466 -24.63 11.04 -22.39
C ASP A 466 -24.84 12.20 -21.41
N LYS A 467 -24.06 13.27 -21.61
CA LYS A 467 -24.14 14.54 -20.88
C LYS A 467 -25.54 15.19 -20.83
N GLU A 468 -26.44 14.82 -21.73
CA GLU A 468 -27.82 15.31 -21.78
C GLU A 468 -28.79 14.47 -20.93
N LEU A 469 -28.44 13.23 -20.60
CA LEU A 469 -29.27 12.27 -19.85
C LEU A 469 -28.80 12.08 -18.40
N ILE A 470 -27.50 12.27 -18.14
CA ILE A 470 -26.88 12.00 -16.84
C ILE A 470 -25.82 13.06 -16.46
N ARG A 471 -25.56 13.24 -15.16
CA ARG A 471 -24.51 14.16 -14.68
C ARG A 471 -23.10 13.70 -15.06
N ASN A 472 -22.33 14.64 -15.59
CA ASN A 472 -20.88 14.55 -15.79
C ASN A 472 -20.11 14.82 -14.47
N LYS A 473 -18.80 14.55 -14.49
CA LYS A 473 -17.80 14.48 -13.40
C LYS A 473 -17.70 13.08 -12.76
N LYS A 474 -16.45 12.67 -12.51
CA LYS A 474 -16.02 11.45 -11.79
C LYS A 474 -16.94 11.04 -10.62
N ARG A 475 -17.24 11.94 -9.69
CA ARG A 475 -18.13 11.71 -8.55
C ARG A 475 -19.50 11.10 -8.91
N TRP A 476 -20.12 11.54 -10.01
CA TRP A 476 -21.43 11.01 -10.41
C TRP A 476 -21.32 9.64 -11.09
N SER A 477 -20.20 9.36 -11.77
CA SER A 477 -19.84 8.01 -12.22
C SER A 477 -19.52 7.07 -11.04
N GLN A 478 -18.89 7.57 -9.98
CA GLN A 478 -18.66 6.82 -8.74
C GLN A 478 -19.99 6.45 -8.06
N ILE A 479 -20.92 7.40 -7.93
CA ILE A 479 -22.28 7.12 -7.42
C ILE A 479 -23.01 6.11 -8.32
N MET A 480 -22.90 6.25 -9.64
CA MET A 480 -23.52 5.36 -10.63
C MET A 480 -23.09 3.90 -10.41
N TYR A 481 -21.78 3.63 -10.27
CA TYR A 481 -21.32 2.27 -10.01
C TYR A 481 -21.62 1.79 -8.58
N MET A 482 -21.59 2.66 -7.57
CA MET A 482 -21.89 2.26 -6.18
C MET A 482 -23.33 1.74 -6.04
N TYR A 483 -24.31 2.46 -6.61
CA TYR A 483 -25.70 2.00 -6.59
C TYR A 483 -25.94 0.80 -7.51
N TYR A 484 -25.29 0.73 -8.67
CA TYR A 484 -25.49 -0.38 -9.60
C TYR A 484 -24.85 -1.69 -9.11
N LEU A 485 -23.62 -1.66 -8.62
CA LEU A 485 -22.87 -2.88 -8.32
C LEU A 485 -23.20 -3.43 -6.92
N LEU A 486 -23.29 -2.57 -5.91
CA LEU A 486 -23.67 -2.98 -4.55
C LEU A 486 -25.21 -3.01 -4.37
N GLY A 487 -25.92 -2.05 -4.98
CA GLY A 487 -27.37 -1.88 -4.79
C GLY A 487 -28.23 -2.70 -5.76
N TRP A 488 -27.85 -2.86 -7.03
CA TRP A 488 -28.61 -3.64 -8.01
C TRP A 488 -28.06 -5.07 -8.17
N LYS A 489 -26.84 -5.22 -8.71
CA LYS A 489 -26.19 -6.56 -8.82
C LYS A 489 -26.11 -7.24 -7.45
N GLY A 490 -25.67 -6.52 -6.41
CA GLY A 490 -25.62 -7.01 -5.03
C GLY A 490 -26.98 -7.35 -4.39
N TYR A 491 -28.09 -6.77 -4.85
CA TYR A 491 -29.43 -7.16 -4.41
C TYR A 491 -29.92 -8.42 -5.13
N ILE A 492 -29.74 -8.50 -6.46
CA ILE A 492 -30.04 -9.69 -7.27
C ILE A 492 -29.23 -10.89 -6.75
N SER A 493 -27.95 -10.67 -6.43
CA SER A 493 -27.03 -11.65 -5.82
C SER A 493 -27.65 -12.36 -4.60
N LYS A 494 -28.44 -11.65 -3.80
CA LYS A 494 -29.07 -12.16 -2.57
C LYS A 494 -30.50 -12.67 -2.79
N ASN A 495 -31.22 -12.15 -3.79
CA ASN A 495 -32.65 -12.41 -4.03
C ASN A 495 -32.96 -12.91 -5.44
N PRO A 496 -32.24 -13.93 -5.98
CA PRO A 496 -32.45 -14.39 -7.37
C PRO A 496 -33.83 -15.04 -7.60
N SER A 497 -34.57 -15.38 -6.54
CA SER A 497 -35.98 -15.82 -6.63
C SER A 497 -36.94 -14.77 -7.18
N ASN A 498 -36.52 -13.49 -7.22
CA ASN A 498 -37.32 -12.40 -7.78
C ASN A 498 -37.08 -12.21 -9.30
N ILE A 499 -36.17 -13.00 -9.90
CA ILE A 499 -35.97 -13.02 -11.36
C ILE A 499 -37.15 -13.77 -11.97
N LYS A 500 -37.99 -13.08 -12.75
CA LYS A 500 -38.93 -13.75 -13.65
C LYS A 500 -38.11 -14.58 -14.65
N ARG A 501 -38.40 -15.88 -14.76
CA ARG A 501 -37.91 -16.68 -15.88
C ARG A 501 -38.55 -16.18 -17.17
N ASN A 502 -37.84 -15.35 -17.92
CA ASN A 502 -38.05 -15.28 -19.36
C ASN A 502 -37.41 -16.54 -19.94
N ASP A 503 -38.23 -17.56 -20.21
CA ASP A 503 -37.82 -18.81 -20.85
C ASP A 503 -37.50 -18.56 -22.33
N ASN A 504 -36.35 -17.91 -22.58
CA ASN A 504 -35.84 -17.60 -23.91
C ASN A 504 -34.62 -18.49 -24.19
N PRO A 505 -34.80 -19.62 -24.92
CA PRO A 505 -33.79 -20.69 -25.00
C PRO A 505 -32.48 -20.27 -25.67
N CYS A 506 -32.48 -19.19 -26.45
CA CYS A 506 -31.29 -18.65 -27.11
C CYS A 506 -30.27 -18.03 -26.14
N ARG A 507 -30.61 -17.80 -24.86
CA ARG A 507 -29.73 -17.10 -23.88
C ARG A 507 -29.08 -18.02 -22.84
N ALA A 508 -28.95 -19.31 -23.14
CA ALA A 508 -28.35 -20.32 -22.27
C ALA A 508 -26.84 -20.55 -22.55
N SER A 509 -26.01 -19.50 -22.51
CA SER A 509 -24.56 -19.63 -22.77
C SER A 509 -23.66 -18.74 -21.89
N LEU A 510 -22.85 -19.39 -21.05
CA LEU A 510 -21.50 -18.93 -20.70
C LEU A 510 -20.58 -20.16 -20.86
N ILE A 511 -19.66 -20.07 -21.81
CA ILE A 511 -18.96 -21.24 -22.36
C ILE A 511 -17.60 -21.41 -21.71
N SER A 512 -17.46 -22.44 -20.88
CA SER A 512 -16.14 -23.04 -20.61
C SER A 512 -15.63 -23.71 -21.89
N LEU A 513 -14.33 -23.52 -22.19
CA LEU A 513 -13.64 -24.16 -23.32
C LEU A 513 -13.78 -25.69 -23.31
N ASP A 514 -13.75 -26.26 -22.10
CA ASP A 514 -13.72 -27.70 -21.90
C ASP A 514 -15.14 -28.28 -21.89
N GLY A 515 -15.67 -28.55 -23.09
CA GLY A 515 -17.01 -29.12 -23.33
C GLY A 515 -17.24 -30.57 -22.85
N GLU A 516 -16.56 -31.00 -21.79
CA GLU A 516 -16.99 -32.12 -20.96
C GLU A 516 -17.97 -31.59 -19.92
N SER A 517 -19.22 -32.06 -19.97
CA SER A 517 -20.23 -31.73 -18.97
C SER A 517 -19.91 -32.42 -17.65
N PHE A 518 -19.06 -31.78 -16.84
CA PHE A 518 -19.23 -31.90 -15.41
C PHE A 518 -20.66 -31.50 -15.08
N LEU A 519 -21.36 -32.37 -14.36
CA LEU A 519 -22.48 -31.95 -13.53
C LEU A 519 -21.89 -31.14 -12.35
N LEU A 520 -21.54 -29.88 -12.64
CA LEU A 520 -22.06 -28.84 -11.75
C LEU A 520 -23.58 -29.05 -11.75
N PRO A 521 -24.24 -29.16 -10.57
CA PRO A 521 -25.66 -29.43 -10.52
C PRO A 521 -26.47 -28.40 -11.30
N ALA A 522 -27.78 -28.63 -11.45
CA ALA A 522 -28.74 -27.60 -11.85
C ALA A 522 -28.93 -26.49 -10.78
N CYS A 523 -27.88 -26.25 -10.00
CA CYS A 523 -27.71 -25.20 -9.02
C CYS A 523 -26.59 -24.28 -9.48
N ASP A 524 -27.02 -23.17 -10.09
CA ASP A 524 -26.64 -21.86 -9.58
C ASP A 524 -25.18 -21.37 -9.69
N ASN A 525 -24.95 -20.43 -10.61
CA ASN A 525 -24.05 -19.30 -10.31
C ASN A 525 -24.71 -18.29 -9.34
N ASP A 526 -26.04 -18.32 -9.17
CA ASP A 526 -26.73 -17.42 -8.25
C ASP A 526 -26.63 -17.83 -6.76
N ASN A 527 -26.55 -19.11 -6.39
CA ASN A 527 -26.06 -19.62 -5.08
C ASN A 527 -24.66 -19.12 -4.73
N LYS A 528 -23.68 -19.18 -5.65
CA LYS A 528 -22.35 -18.60 -5.39
C LYS A 528 -22.46 -17.13 -4.98
N ARG A 529 -23.40 -16.43 -5.62
CA ARG A 529 -23.85 -15.07 -5.30
C ARG A 529 -24.70 -14.96 -4.02
N ARG A 530 -25.52 -15.96 -3.64
CA ARG A 530 -26.33 -15.99 -2.40
C ARG A 530 -25.45 -16.11 -1.16
N PHE A 531 -24.28 -16.74 -1.25
CA PHE A 531 -23.32 -16.84 -0.14
C PHE A 531 -22.51 -15.55 0.10
N MET A 532 -22.71 -14.49 -0.70
CA MET A 532 -22.00 -13.23 -0.51
C MET A 532 -22.56 -12.39 0.64
N SER A 533 -21.85 -12.38 1.76
CA SER A 533 -21.95 -11.32 2.76
C SER A 533 -21.44 -9.99 2.17
N ASP A 534 -22.00 -8.86 2.61
CA ASP A 534 -21.55 -7.52 2.18
C ASP A 534 -20.11 -7.18 2.58
N GLU A 535 -19.48 -8.01 3.41
CA GLU A 535 -18.09 -7.88 3.85
C GLU A 535 -17.07 -8.47 2.86
N ASN A 536 -17.53 -9.38 1.98
CA ASN A 536 -16.73 -10.07 0.96
C ASN A 536 -16.95 -9.52 -0.47
N VAL A 537 -17.67 -8.40 -0.59
CA VAL A 537 -17.79 -7.64 -1.84
C VAL A 537 -16.87 -6.43 -1.77
N TYR A 538 -16.03 -6.23 -2.79
CA TYR A 538 -15.09 -5.11 -2.86
C TYR A 538 -15.28 -4.29 -4.14
N ILE A 539 -15.12 -2.96 -4.03
CA ILE A 539 -15.00 -2.05 -5.16
C ILE A 539 -13.55 -1.58 -5.23
N MET A 540 -12.92 -1.75 -6.39
CA MET A 540 -11.60 -1.22 -6.68
C MET A 540 -11.75 0.06 -7.53
N ALA A 541 -11.45 1.21 -6.93
CA ALA A 541 -11.47 2.49 -7.64
C ALA A 541 -10.16 2.68 -8.42
N LEU A 542 -10.31 3.04 -9.70
CA LEU A 542 -9.22 3.21 -10.66
C LEU A 542 -9.43 4.52 -11.46
N ASP A 543 -8.32 5.16 -11.84
CA ASP A 543 -8.30 6.26 -12.81
C ASP A 543 -7.82 5.75 -14.17
N GLY A 544 -8.23 6.42 -15.25
CA GLY A 544 -8.00 5.97 -16.63
C GLY A 544 -6.53 5.89 -17.07
N ASP A 545 -5.59 6.39 -16.27
CA ASP A 545 -4.14 6.38 -16.51
C ASP A 545 -3.37 5.36 -15.65
N THR A 546 -4.05 4.60 -14.78
CA THR A 546 -3.41 3.70 -13.82
C THR A 546 -2.84 2.42 -14.47
N ASP A 547 -1.60 2.08 -14.13
CA ASP A 547 -0.96 0.78 -14.40
C ASP A 547 -0.67 0.05 -13.08
N PHE A 548 -1.14 -1.18 -12.94
CA PHE A 548 -0.97 -2.04 -11.77
C PHE A 548 -0.75 -3.51 -12.13
N HIS A 549 -0.23 -4.27 -11.15
CA HIS A 549 -0.09 -5.73 -11.23
C HIS A 549 -1.08 -6.49 -10.31
N PRO A 550 -1.48 -7.73 -10.64
CA PRO A 550 -2.44 -8.51 -9.86
C PRO A 550 -2.04 -8.68 -8.38
N SER A 551 -0.75 -8.89 -8.10
CA SER A 551 -0.21 -9.00 -6.75
C SER A 551 -0.46 -7.76 -5.88
N ALA A 552 -0.47 -6.56 -6.46
CA ALA A 552 -0.78 -5.34 -5.73
C ALA A 552 -2.27 -5.29 -5.30
N LEU A 553 -3.19 -5.79 -6.14
CA LEU A 553 -4.62 -5.88 -5.81
C LEU A 553 -4.86 -6.92 -4.71
N ILE A 554 -4.26 -8.12 -4.81
CA ILE A 554 -4.37 -9.19 -3.81
C ILE A 554 -3.90 -8.69 -2.44
N LEU A 555 -2.79 -7.93 -2.40
CA LEU A 555 -2.30 -7.30 -1.17
C LEU A 555 -3.26 -6.24 -0.58
N LEU A 556 -4.25 -5.73 -1.30
CA LEU A 556 -5.33 -4.92 -0.73
C LEU A 556 -6.50 -5.78 -0.24
N VAL A 557 -6.84 -6.85 -0.98
CA VAL A 557 -7.87 -7.83 -0.59
C VAL A 557 -7.52 -8.49 0.75
N ASP A 558 -6.27 -8.94 0.90
CA ASP A 558 -5.76 -9.55 2.14
C ASP A 558 -5.89 -8.62 3.35
N ARG A 559 -5.71 -7.31 3.15
CA ARG A 559 -5.85 -6.32 4.23
C ARG A 559 -7.30 -6.16 4.69
N LEU A 560 -8.25 -6.16 3.74
CA LEU A 560 -9.67 -6.09 4.06
C LEU A 560 -10.16 -7.41 4.69
N ARG A 561 -9.73 -8.57 4.19
CA ARG A 561 -10.00 -9.88 4.80
C ARG A 561 -9.43 -10.01 6.22
N MET A 562 -8.21 -9.50 6.46
CA MET A 562 -7.54 -9.61 7.77
C MET A 562 -8.17 -8.74 8.87
N TYR A 563 -8.81 -7.63 8.51
CA TYR A 563 -9.32 -6.65 9.47
C TYR A 563 -10.75 -6.19 9.13
N PRO A 564 -11.80 -6.73 9.77
CA PRO A 564 -13.20 -6.41 9.42
C PRO A 564 -13.55 -4.92 9.59
N ASN A 565 -12.96 -4.24 10.59
CA ASN A 565 -13.18 -2.81 10.83
C ASN A 565 -12.54 -1.87 9.78
N VAL A 566 -11.79 -2.41 8.81
CA VAL A 566 -11.20 -1.63 7.71
C VAL A 566 -12.21 -1.55 6.57
N GLY A 567 -12.66 -0.33 6.28
CA GLY A 567 -13.62 -0.04 5.20
C GLY A 567 -12.95 0.25 3.85
N ALA A 568 -11.67 0.64 3.86
CA ALA A 568 -10.88 0.84 2.64
C ALA A 568 -9.38 0.62 2.86
N ALA A 569 -8.67 0.19 1.82
CA ALA A 569 -7.22 0.05 1.79
C ALA A 569 -6.66 0.66 0.50
N CYS A 570 -5.65 1.52 0.61
CA CYS A 570 -4.99 2.14 -0.54
C CYS A 570 -3.55 1.66 -0.75
N GLY A 571 -3.13 1.61 -2.02
CA GLY A 571 -1.76 1.27 -2.39
C GLY A 571 -0.77 2.44 -2.25
N ARG A 572 0.48 2.16 -2.61
CA ARG A 572 1.51 3.15 -2.90
C ARG A 572 1.41 3.56 -4.37
N ILE A 573 1.43 4.86 -4.62
CA ILE A 573 1.26 5.42 -5.96
C ILE A 573 2.59 5.99 -6.46
N HIS A 574 3.04 5.51 -7.62
CA HIS A 574 4.30 5.87 -8.28
C HIS A 574 4.06 6.78 -9.49
N PRO A 575 4.49 8.06 -9.44
CA PRO A 575 4.32 8.98 -10.57
C PRO A 575 5.29 8.67 -11.71
N THR A 576 4.73 8.46 -12.91
CA THR A 576 5.45 8.20 -14.17
C THR A 576 5.41 9.41 -15.11
N GLY A 577 6.25 9.40 -16.15
CA GLY A 577 6.48 10.54 -17.05
C GLY A 577 7.92 11.08 -16.99
N MET A 578 8.18 12.16 -17.73
CA MET A 578 9.51 12.76 -17.91
C MET A 578 9.54 14.26 -17.55
N GLY A 579 10.75 14.80 -17.41
CA GLY A 579 11.00 16.22 -17.15
C GLY A 579 11.00 16.63 -15.66
N PRO A 580 11.42 17.87 -15.36
CA PRO A 580 11.68 18.32 -13.99
C PRO A 580 10.43 18.41 -13.12
N MET A 581 9.24 18.64 -13.70
CA MET A 581 7.98 18.64 -12.98
C MET A 581 7.60 17.23 -12.48
N VAL A 582 7.92 16.18 -13.23
CA VAL A 582 7.76 14.79 -12.77
C VAL A 582 8.83 14.41 -11.76
N TRP A 583 10.06 14.93 -11.87
CA TRP A 583 11.11 14.74 -10.85
C TRP A 583 10.71 15.31 -9.48
N TYR A 584 10.21 16.56 -9.45
CA TYR A 584 9.64 17.15 -8.22
C TYR A 584 8.56 16.24 -7.61
N GLN A 585 7.60 15.78 -8.43
CA GLN A 585 6.50 14.93 -7.97
C GLN A 585 6.96 13.55 -7.51
N LYS A 586 7.99 12.95 -8.12
CA LYS A 586 8.59 11.67 -7.69
C LYS A 586 9.10 11.73 -6.26
N PHE A 587 9.86 12.78 -5.90
CA PHE A 587 10.33 12.91 -4.51
C PHE A 587 9.21 13.31 -3.55
N GLU A 588 8.31 14.21 -3.95
CA GLU A 588 7.15 14.61 -3.14
C GLU A 588 6.24 13.42 -2.79
N TYR A 589 5.93 12.56 -3.76
CA TYR A 589 5.15 11.33 -3.56
C TYR A 589 5.92 10.32 -2.70
N ALA A 590 7.23 10.15 -2.92
CA ALA A 590 8.06 9.26 -2.10
C ALA A 590 8.04 9.68 -0.62
N VAL A 591 8.38 10.94 -0.30
CA VAL A 591 8.37 11.45 1.08
C VAL A 591 6.96 11.39 1.69
N GLY A 592 5.91 11.72 0.93
CA GLY A 592 4.52 11.59 1.38
C GLY A 592 4.11 10.15 1.70
N HIS A 593 4.55 9.18 0.90
CA HIS A 593 4.28 7.75 1.11
C HIS A 593 5.17 7.09 2.17
N TRP A 594 6.40 7.57 2.38
CA TRP A 594 7.34 7.05 3.37
C TRP A 594 7.04 7.59 4.78
N LEU A 595 6.73 8.88 4.92
CA LEU A 595 6.66 9.57 6.21
C LEU A 595 5.25 10.02 6.60
N GLN A 596 4.50 10.69 5.72
CA GLN A 596 3.17 11.20 6.09
C GLN A 596 2.12 10.08 6.16
N LYS A 597 1.92 9.30 5.08
CA LYS A 597 0.91 8.23 5.06
C LYS A 597 1.18 7.14 6.10
N THR A 598 2.45 6.80 6.36
CA THR A 598 2.82 5.83 7.40
C THR A 598 2.47 6.36 8.80
N ALA A 599 2.75 7.63 9.08
CA ALA A 599 2.35 8.27 10.33
C ALA A 599 0.83 8.34 10.50
N GLU A 600 0.09 8.74 9.47
CA GLU A 600 -1.38 8.71 9.51
C GLU A 600 -1.90 7.30 9.80
N HIS A 601 -1.38 6.29 9.11
CA HIS A 601 -1.77 4.90 9.28
C HIS A 601 -1.44 4.33 10.67
N VAL A 602 -0.29 4.69 11.26
CA VAL A 602 0.19 4.19 12.56
C VAL A 602 -0.45 4.90 13.75
N PHE A 603 -0.62 6.22 13.70
CA PHE A 603 -1.29 6.97 14.78
C PHE A 603 -2.82 6.82 14.74
N GLY A 604 -3.38 6.33 13.63
CA GLY A 604 -4.80 5.96 13.56
C GLY A 604 -5.24 5.41 12.21
N SER A 605 -5.49 6.30 11.25
CA SER A 605 -6.07 5.99 9.96
C SER A 605 -5.63 7.01 8.90
N VAL A 606 -5.55 6.59 7.64
CA VAL A 606 -5.16 7.46 6.52
C VAL A 606 -6.31 8.41 6.15
N LEU A 607 -6.01 9.67 5.85
CA LEU A 607 -7.04 10.69 5.51
C LEU A 607 -7.58 10.59 4.08
N CYS A 608 -6.91 9.85 3.19
CA CYS A 608 -7.31 9.71 1.79
C CYS A 608 -6.77 8.42 1.16
N SER A 609 -7.70 7.58 0.72
CA SER A 609 -7.48 6.61 -0.35
C SER A 609 -7.49 7.35 -1.70
N PRO A 610 -6.42 7.34 -2.51
CA PRO A 610 -6.42 7.97 -3.83
C PRO A 610 -7.30 7.19 -4.80
N GLY A 611 -8.16 7.87 -5.57
CA GLY A 611 -9.08 7.23 -6.51
C GLY A 611 -8.44 6.49 -7.68
N CYS A 612 -7.11 6.61 -7.87
CA CYS A 612 -6.39 5.92 -8.94
C CYS A 612 -6.07 4.46 -8.63
N PHE A 613 -5.92 4.07 -7.35
CA PHE A 613 -5.67 2.67 -6.94
C PHE A 613 -6.01 2.42 -5.46
N SER A 614 -7.30 2.21 -5.17
CA SER A 614 -7.78 1.94 -3.80
C SER A 614 -8.99 1.00 -3.76
N LEU A 615 -8.97 0.06 -2.81
CA LEU A 615 -9.99 -0.97 -2.61
C LEU A 615 -10.91 -0.60 -1.43
N PHE A 616 -12.22 -0.71 -1.61
CA PHE A 616 -13.26 -0.36 -0.65
C PHE A 616 -14.19 -1.56 -0.36
N ARG A 617 -14.61 -1.73 0.89
CA ARG A 617 -15.58 -2.75 1.32
C ARG A 617 -17.02 -2.33 0.98
N GLY A 618 -17.81 -3.24 0.43
CA GLY A 618 -19.21 -3.02 0.05
C GLY A 618 -20.06 -2.53 1.21
N SER A 619 -20.04 -3.24 2.34
CA SER A 619 -20.74 -2.85 3.58
C SER A 619 -20.32 -1.47 4.12
N ALA A 620 -19.06 -1.07 3.94
CA ALA A 620 -18.57 0.24 4.40
C ALA A 620 -19.04 1.40 3.51
N ILE A 621 -19.22 1.16 2.20
CA ILE A 621 -19.84 2.15 1.29
C ILE A 621 -21.35 2.26 1.57
N MET A 622 -22.04 1.13 1.77
CA MET A 622 -23.49 1.07 1.94
C MET A 622 -24.00 1.40 3.35
N ASP A 623 -23.10 1.75 4.27
CA ASP A 623 -23.43 2.37 5.57
C ASP A 623 -24.38 3.57 5.40
N ASP A 624 -25.45 3.62 6.20
CA ASP A 624 -26.60 4.56 6.13
C ASP A 624 -26.22 6.03 5.94
N ASN A 625 -25.05 6.43 6.44
CA ASN A 625 -24.57 7.81 6.42
C ASN A 625 -23.43 8.06 5.43
N VAL A 626 -22.87 7.02 4.79
CA VAL A 626 -21.79 7.13 3.81
C VAL A 626 -22.39 7.42 2.43
N ILE A 627 -22.94 6.43 1.72
CA ILE A 627 -23.49 6.62 0.37
C ILE A 627 -24.58 7.72 0.31
N LYS A 628 -25.40 7.83 1.36
CA LYS A 628 -26.48 8.83 1.47
C LYS A 628 -25.98 10.27 1.59
N ARG A 629 -24.84 10.52 2.26
CA ARG A 629 -24.19 11.85 2.24
C ARG A 629 -23.38 12.04 0.97
N TYR A 630 -22.78 10.98 0.44
CA TYR A 630 -21.98 11.02 -0.78
C TYR A 630 -22.80 11.41 -2.03
N THR A 631 -24.10 11.12 -2.07
CA THR A 631 -25.02 11.55 -3.16
C THR A 631 -25.53 12.99 -3.07
N THR A 632 -25.26 13.73 -1.98
CA THR A 632 -25.83 15.08 -1.79
C THR A 632 -25.34 16.07 -2.85
N LYS A 633 -26.28 16.79 -3.49
CA LYS A 633 -25.93 17.85 -4.45
C LYS A 633 -25.19 18.97 -3.71
N ALA A 634 -24.14 19.52 -4.31
CA ALA A 634 -23.52 20.75 -3.81
C ALA A 634 -24.45 21.94 -4.10
N THR A 635 -24.81 22.69 -3.06
CA THR A 635 -25.71 23.85 -3.13
C THR A 635 -25.03 25.13 -2.66
N ARG A 636 -24.10 25.02 -1.71
CA ARG A 636 -23.33 26.14 -1.12
C ARG A 636 -21.90 26.13 -1.63
N ALA A 637 -21.27 27.30 -1.67
CA ALA A 637 -19.88 27.42 -2.14
C ALA A 637 -18.86 26.49 -1.45
N SER A 638 -19.03 26.18 -0.16
CA SER A 638 -18.16 25.25 0.57
C SER A 638 -18.32 23.79 0.10
N GLU A 639 -19.53 23.40 -0.28
CA GLU A 639 -19.86 22.03 -0.72
C GLU A 639 -19.25 21.74 -2.09
N TYR A 640 -19.17 22.75 -2.96
CA TYR A 640 -18.45 22.65 -4.24
C TYR A 640 -16.94 22.43 -4.07
N VAL A 641 -16.32 22.99 -3.02
CA VAL A 641 -14.89 22.78 -2.71
C VAL A 641 -14.66 21.45 -1.98
N GLN A 642 -15.56 21.08 -1.07
CA GLN A 642 -15.39 19.87 -0.25
C GLN A 642 -15.75 18.59 -1.02
N TYR A 643 -16.89 18.57 -1.70
CA TYR A 643 -17.45 17.35 -2.32
C TYR A 643 -17.02 17.17 -3.79
N ASP A 644 -16.85 18.26 -4.53
CA ASP A 644 -16.74 18.27 -6.01
C ASP A 644 -15.31 18.59 -6.55
N GLN A 645 -14.36 18.93 -5.66
CA GLN A 645 -12.93 19.11 -5.95
C GLN A 645 -12.02 18.13 -5.17
N GLY A 646 -12.60 17.19 -4.44
CA GLY A 646 -11.91 16.27 -3.54
C GLY A 646 -12.79 15.08 -3.15
N GLU A 647 -13.51 14.54 -4.12
CA GLU A 647 -14.51 13.48 -3.98
C GLU A 647 -13.96 12.24 -3.25
N ASP A 648 -12.73 11.82 -3.53
CA ASP A 648 -12.06 10.70 -2.85
C ASP A 648 -11.78 11.01 -1.36
N ARG A 649 -11.38 12.25 -1.04
CA ARG A 649 -11.19 12.72 0.35
C ARG A 649 -12.52 12.83 1.09
N TRP A 650 -13.58 13.24 0.39
CA TRP A 650 -14.92 13.34 0.97
C TRP A 650 -15.45 11.95 1.34
N LEU A 651 -15.32 10.96 0.44
CA LEU A 651 -15.69 9.57 0.73
C LEU A 651 -14.91 9.00 1.93
N CYS A 652 -13.59 9.25 1.99
CA CYS A 652 -12.79 8.84 3.15
C CYS A 652 -13.25 9.55 4.44
N THR A 653 -13.53 10.85 4.40
CA THR A 653 -14.00 11.61 5.56
C THR A 653 -15.33 11.06 6.10
N LEU A 654 -16.25 10.65 5.21
CA LEU A 654 -17.50 9.99 5.59
C LEU A 654 -17.29 8.63 6.26
N LEU A 655 -16.41 7.78 5.71
CA LEU A 655 -16.03 6.48 6.28
C LEU A 655 -15.44 6.66 7.70
N LEU A 656 -14.47 7.57 7.84
CA LEU A 656 -13.83 7.89 9.12
C LEU A 656 -14.86 8.40 10.15
N GLN A 657 -15.82 9.24 9.73
CA GLN A 657 -16.88 9.79 10.59
C GLN A 657 -17.92 8.74 11.05
N GLN A 658 -18.10 7.62 10.36
CA GLN A 658 -18.99 6.53 10.84
C GLN A 658 -18.30 5.54 11.77
N GLY A 659 -17.00 5.27 11.59
CA GLY A 659 -16.24 4.36 12.45
C GLY A 659 -15.22 3.49 11.72
N TRP A 660 -15.31 3.43 10.39
CA TRP A 660 -14.44 2.63 9.54
C TRP A 660 -13.00 3.14 9.54
N ARG A 661 -12.04 2.21 9.51
CA ARG A 661 -10.62 2.52 9.31
C ARG A 661 -10.27 2.51 7.82
N VAL A 662 -9.32 3.36 7.43
CA VAL A 662 -8.70 3.41 6.11
C VAL A 662 -7.21 3.08 6.27
N GLU A 663 -6.75 1.96 5.69
CA GLU A 663 -5.34 1.54 5.72
C GLU A 663 -4.55 2.02 4.49
N TYR A 664 -3.23 2.03 4.63
CA TYR A 664 -2.27 2.14 3.53
C TYR A 664 -1.39 0.90 3.53
N ASN A 665 -1.36 0.16 2.42
CA ASN A 665 -0.48 -0.98 2.27
C ASN A 665 0.76 -0.61 1.43
N ALA A 666 1.86 -0.34 2.13
CA ALA A 666 3.14 0.07 1.54
C ALA A 666 3.84 -0.97 0.64
N ALA A 667 3.28 -2.18 0.48
CA ALA A 667 3.76 -3.22 -0.43
C ALA A 667 2.85 -3.43 -1.67
N SER A 668 1.78 -2.64 -1.79
CA SER A 668 0.82 -2.70 -2.89
C SER A 668 1.10 -1.53 -3.85
N ASP A 669 1.95 -1.75 -4.85
CA ASP A 669 2.44 -0.71 -5.75
C ASP A 669 1.59 -0.58 -7.03
N ALA A 670 1.25 0.67 -7.39
CA ALA A 670 0.62 1.03 -8.66
C ALA A 670 1.21 2.34 -9.22
N TYR A 671 1.06 2.56 -10.52
CA TYR A 671 1.70 3.62 -11.30
C TYR A 671 0.65 4.52 -11.98
N THR A 672 0.95 5.80 -12.15
CA THR A 672 0.05 6.85 -12.69
C THR A 672 0.83 7.85 -13.56
N ASN A 673 0.19 8.53 -14.49
CA ASN A 673 0.77 9.64 -15.25
C ASN A 673 0.80 10.93 -14.39
N ALA A 674 1.99 11.43 -14.08
CA ALA A 674 2.11 12.73 -13.41
C ALA A 674 2.07 13.89 -14.43
N PRO A 675 1.41 15.02 -14.12
CA PRO A 675 1.43 16.23 -14.94
C PRO A 675 2.85 16.64 -15.34
N GLN A 676 3.09 16.70 -16.64
CA GLN A 676 4.41 17.04 -17.20
C GLN A 676 4.54 18.56 -17.42
N GLU A 677 3.43 19.25 -17.72
CA GLU A 677 3.41 20.70 -17.88
C GLU A 677 3.16 21.45 -16.56
N PHE A 678 3.88 22.55 -16.36
CA PHE A 678 3.72 23.44 -15.20
C PHE A 678 2.27 23.96 -15.05
N LYS A 679 1.58 24.22 -16.18
CA LYS A 679 0.18 24.65 -16.20
C LYS A 679 -0.77 23.58 -15.69
N GLU A 680 -0.59 22.34 -16.12
CA GLU A 680 -1.41 21.20 -15.73
C GLU A 680 -1.23 20.90 -14.23
N PHE A 681 0.02 20.90 -13.75
CA PHE A 681 0.34 20.76 -12.33
C PHE A 681 -0.35 21.84 -11.47
N TYR A 682 -0.27 23.12 -11.84
CA TYR A 682 -0.95 24.20 -11.12
C TYR A 682 -2.47 24.04 -11.12
N ASN A 683 -3.08 23.60 -12.23
CA ASN A 683 -4.53 23.37 -12.32
C ASN A 683 -5.00 22.14 -11.53
N GLN A 684 -4.22 21.06 -11.46
CA GLN A 684 -4.47 19.92 -10.57
C GLN A 684 -4.45 20.38 -9.10
N ARG A 685 -3.37 21.05 -8.69
CA ARG A 685 -3.14 21.44 -7.29
C ARG A 685 -4.09 22.54 -6.81
N ARG A 686 -4.62 23.38 -7.71
CA ARG A 686 -5.74 24.30 -7.44
C ARG A 686 -6.97 23.58 -6.85
N ARG A 687 -7.25 22.35 -7.27
CA ARG A 687 -8.37 21.54 -6.73
C ARG A 687 -7.96 20.87 -5.42
N TRP A 688 -6.80 20.23 -5.41
CA TRP A 688 -6.35 19.40 -4.28
C TRP A 688 -6.06 20.19 -3.01
N GLY A 689 -5.44 21.37 -3.10
CA GLY A 689 -5.08 22.18 -1.92
C GLY A 689 -6.30 22.56 -1.06
N PRO A 690 -7.34 23.23 -1.62
CA PRO A 690 -8.48 23.69 -0.86
C PRO A 690 -9.40 22.53 -0.43
N SER A 691 -9.56 21.49 -1.25
CA SER A 691 -10.38 20.32 -0.89
C SER A 691 -9.71 19.45 0.19
N THR A 692 -8.37 19.41 0.24
CA THR A 692 -7.62 18.82 1.37
C THR A 692 -7.92 19.61 2.65
N LEU A 693 -7.71 20.93 2.65
CA LEU A 693 -7.94 21.76 3.83
C LEU A 693 -9.40 21.69 4.31
N ALA A 694 -10.37 21.74 3.40
CA ALA A 694 -11.80 21.67 3.74
C ALA A 694 -12.19 20.35 4.43
N ASN A 695 -11.81 19.21 3.84
CA ASN A 695 -12.13 17.89 4.40
C ASN A 695 -11.39 17.62 5.72
N THR A 696 -10.12 18.02 5.84
CA THR A 696 -9.39 17.89 7.12
C THR A 696 -9.97 18.80 8.20
N LEU A 697 -10.41 20.03 7.87
CA LEU A 697 -11.07 20.90 8.84
C LEU A 697 -12.45 20.37 9.29
N ASP A 698 -13.24 19.73 8.41
CA ASP A 698 -14.48 19.04 8.81
C ASP A 698 -14.20 17.89 9.78
N LEU A 699 -13.21 17.04 9.48
CA LEU A 699 -12.79 15.96 10.38
C LEU A 699 -12.25 16.47 11.73
N LEU A 700 -11.51 17.59 11.73
CA LEU A 700 -11.04 18.22 12.96
C LEU A 700 -12.19 18.84 13.77
N HIS A 701 -13.18 19.42 13.11
CA HIS A 701 -14.40 19.94 13.75
C HIS A 701 -15.25 18.82 14.36
N SER A 702 -15.44 17.71 13.63
CA SER A 702 -16.14 16.52 14.12
C SER A 702 -15.31 15.66 15.08
N GLY A 703 -14.00 15.95 15.24
CA GLY A 703 -13.00 15.03 15.78
C GLY A 703 -13.32 14.45 17.16
N LYS A 704 -13.96 15.21 18.06
CA LYS A 704 -14.40 14.73 19.38
C LYS A 704 -15.52 13.68 19.31
N GLU A 705 -16.38 13.75 18.28
CA GLU A 705 -17.44 12.76 18.05
C GLU A 705 -16.91 11.58 17.23
N THR A 706 -16.11 11.87 16.21
CA THR A 706 -15.41 10.86 15.42
C THR A 706 -14.55 9.95 16.30
N SER A 707 -13.83 10.49 17.29
CA SER A 707 -12.99 9.72 18.21
C SER A 707 -13.78 8.80 19.18
N LYS A 708 -15.09 9.02 19.35
CA LYS A 708 -15.95 8.07 20.10
C LYS A 708 -16.39 6.90 19.23
N LYS A 709 -16.70 7.16 17.95
CA LYS A 709 -17.22 6.17 17.01
C LYS A 709 -16.11 5.31 16.41
N ASN A 710 -15.02 5.96 15.99
CA ASN A 710 -13.90 5.33 15.31
C ASN A 710 -12.78 5.03 16.31
N THR A 711 -12.67 3.77 16.70
CA THR A 711 -11.61 3.30 17.64
C THR A 711 -10.19 3.52 17.12
N SER A 712 -10.02 3.77 15.82
CA SER A 712 -8.74 4.11 15.19
C SER A 712 -8.38 5.59 15.36
N ILE A 713 -9.33 6.48 15.63
CA ILE A 713 -9.09 7.93 15.73
C ILE A 713 -9.02 8.33 17.20
N SER A 714 -7.81 8.57 17.70
CA SER A 714 -7.59 9.06 19.06
C SER A 714 -7.57 10.60 19.12
N MET A 715 -7.79 11.18 20.30
CA MET A 715 -7.59 12.61 20.51
C MET A 715 -6.14 13.06 20.27
N LEU A 716 -5.16 12.16 20.43
CA LEU A 716 -3.75 12.41 20.07
C LEU A 716 -3.56 12.48 18.54
N TYR A 717 -4.23 11.61 17.79
CA TYR A 717 -4.28 11.68 16.32
C TYR A 717 -4.91 13.00 15.85
N ILE A 718 -6.01 13.43 16.45
CA ILE A 718 -6.64 14.74 16.18
C ILE A 718 -5.65 15.88 16.48
N PHE A 719 -4.90 15.82 17.58
CA PHE A 719 -3.87 16.82 17.89
C PHE A 719 -2.72 16.85 16.85
N TYR A 720 -2.22 15.68 16.43
CA TYR A 720 -1.23 15.57 15.34
C TYR A 720 -1.75 16.18 14.02
N GLN A 721 -3.03 15.99 13.70
CA GLN A 721 -3.63 16.60 12.52
C GLN A 721 -3.84 18.12 12.65
N ILE A 722 -4.23 18.64 13.82
CA ILE A 722 -4.25 20.10 14.10
C ILE A 722 -2.86 20.70 13.87
N PHE A 723 -1.82 20.05 14.38
CA PHE A 723 -0.44 20.49 14.26
C PHE A 723 0.07 20.46 12.81
N THR A 724 -0.26 19.40 12.05
CA THR A 724 0.08 19.26 10.62
C THR A 724 -0.62 20.31 9.76
N VAL A 725 -1.90 20.59 10.02
CA VAL A 725 -2.64 21.67 9.34
C VAL A 725 -2.08 23.05 9.71
N GLY A 726 -1.77 23.30 10.99
CA GLY A 726 -1.16 24.56 11.44
C GLY A 726 0.20 24.83 10.79
N SER A 727 1.07 23.82 10.77
CA SER A 727 2.35 23.83 10.04
C SER A 727 2.15 24.18 8.56
N SER A 728 1.19 23.53 7.89
CA SER A 728 0.85 23.78 6.48
C SER A 728 0.29 25.18 6.21
N ILE A 729 -0.35 25.81 7.19
CA ILE A 729 -0.85 27.19 7.09
C ILE A 729 0.28 28.21 7.24
N LEU A 730 1.30 27.94 8.06
CA LEU A 730 2.44 28.83 8.29
C LEU A 730 3.56 28.73 7.24
N GLY A 731 3.51 27.72 6.35
CA GLY A 731 4.49 27.48 5.29
C GLY A 731 4.93 28.73 4.49
N PRO A 732 4.01 29.57 3.97
CA PRO A 732 4.37 30.77 3.21
C PRO A 732 5.24 31.75 3.99
N ALA A 733 4.86 32.09 5.23
CA ALA A 733 5.65 32.97 6.10
C ALA A 733 7.03 32.38 6.43
N SER A 734 7.08 31.07 6.63
CA SER A 734 8.31 30.32 6.90
C SER A 734 9.29 30.40 5.72
N VAL A 735 8.78 30.31 4.49
CA VAL A 735 9.57 30.52 3.28
C VAL A 735 10.07 31.96 3.16
N CYS A 736 9.23 32.96 3.45
CA CYS A 736 9.65 34.36 3.45
C CYS A 736 10.78 34.64 4.47
N LEU A 737 10.69 34.07 5.67
CA LEU A 737 11.72 34.20 6.71
C LEU A 737 13.04 33.51 6.30
N MET A 738 12.98 32.32 5.70
CA MET A 738 14.15 31.61 5.16
C MET A 738 14.85 32.42 4.05
N ILE A 739 14.09 33.09 3.18
CA ILE A 739 14.64 33.95 2.12
C ILE A 739 15.23 35.24 2.71
N ALA A 740 14.62 35.81 3.75
CA ALA A 740 15.17 36.95 4.47
C ALA A 740 16.54 36.63 5.12
N GLY A 741 16.68 35.46 5.77
CA GLY A 741 17.96 35.00 6.32
C GLY A 741 19.06 34.82 5.24
N ALA A 742 18.68 34.43 4.02
CA ALA A 742 19.61 34.39 2.91
C ALA A 742 20.05 35.80 2.46
N PHE A 743 19.15 36.79 2.48
CA PHE A 743 19.49 38.18 2.16
C PHE A 743 20.39 38.84 3.22
N THR A 744 20.19 38.57 4.52
CA THR A 744 21.08 39.09 5.56
C THR A 744 22.49 38.53 5.42
N PHE A 745 22.63 37.23 5.17
CA PHE A 745 23.93 36.57 5.01
C PHE A 745 24.64 36.92 3.69
N VAL A 746 23.97 36.76 2.54
CA VAL A 746 24.62 36.87 1.22
C VAL A 746 24.89 38.33 0.82
N PHE A 747 24.05 39.28 1.26
CA PHE A 747 24.17 40.69 0.88
C PHE A 747 24.53 41.62 2.05
N GLY A 748 24.77 41.08 3.26
CA GLY A 748 25.08 41.89 4.45
C GLY A 748 23.95 42.84 4.87
N MET A 749 22.70 42.54 4.49
CA MET A 749 21.56 43.42 4.72
C MET A 749 21.10 43.39 6.19
N GLU A 750 20.60 44.52 6.69
CA GLU A 750 19.89 44.57 7.97
C GLU A 750 18.63 43.67 7.91
N GLY A 751 18.38 42.89 8.97
CA GLY A 751 17.26 41.95 9.05
C GLY A 751 15.89 42.58 8.76
N THR A 752 15.66 43.81 9.22
CA THR A 752 14.48 44.62 8.89
C THR A 752 14.27 44.75 7.38
N LEU A 753 15.32 45.15 6.66
CA LEU A 753 15.28 45.38 5.21
C LEU A 753 15.17 44.05 4.44
N ALA A 754 15.83 43.00 4.92
CA ALA A 754 15.78 41.66 4.35
C ALA A 754 14.36 41.06 4.42
N ILE A 755 13.67 41.16 5.56
CA ILE A 755 12.27 40.69 5.71
C ILE A 755 11.33 41.48 4.80
N ILE A 756 11.46 42.82 4.76
CA ILE A 756 10.65 43.66 3.88
C ILE A 756 10.85 43.26 2.41
N LEU A 757 12.10 43.07 1.97
CA LEU A 757 12.41 42.68 0.60
C LEU A 757 11.89 41.27 0.24
N ALA A 758 11.97 40.30 1.17
CA ALA A 758 11.46 38.95 0.95
C ALA A 758 9.92 38.89 0.84
N VAL A 759 9.20 39.79 1.50
CA VAL A 759 7.72 39.82 1.53
C VAL A 759 7.11 40.61 0.36
N ILE A 760 7.86 41.50 -0.30
CA ILE A 760 7.36 42.28 -1.44
C ILE A 760 6.91 41.41 -2.63
N PRO A 761 7.73 40.49 -3.21
CA PRO A 761 7.31 39.73 -4.38
C PRO A 761 6.09 38.83 -4.13
N PRO A 762 5.93 38.15 -2.98
CA PRO A 762 4.69 37.44 -2.63
C PRO A 762 3.45 38.33 -2.58
N ILE A 763 3.55 39.55 -2.04
CA ILE A 763 2.43 40.51 -2.02
C ILE A 763 2.08 40.96 -3.44
N VAL A 764 3.08 41.26 -4.28
CA VAL A 764 2.86 41.61 -5.70
C VAL A 764 2.18 40.45 -6.44
N TYR A 765 2.64 39.21 -6.24
CA TYR A 765 2.05 38.02 -6.84
C TYR A 765 0.60 37.78 -6.35
N LEU A 766 0.32 37.96 -5.06
CA LEU A 766 -1.04 37.90 -4.50
C LEU A 766 -1.98 38.92 -5.16
N ILE A 767 -1.53 40.16 -5.34
CA ILE A 767 -2.28 41.22 -6.03
C ILE A 767 -2.53 40.86 -7.51
N LEU A 768 -1.53 40.31 -8.20
CA LEU A 768 -1.67 39.81 -9.58
C LEU A 768 -2.68 38.65 -9.66
N CYS A 769 -2.69 37.74 -8.69
CA CYS A 769 -3.68 36.66 -8.63
C CYS A 769 -5.12 37.15 -8.41
N PHE A 770 -5.32 38.28 -7.73
CA PHE A 770 -6.65 38.87 -7.57
C PHE A 770 -7.12 39.70 -8.78
N THR A 771 -6.21 40.14 -9.65
CA THR A 771 -6.50 41.12 -10.73
C THR A 771 -6.40 40.57 -12.16
N THR A 772 -5.62 39.51 -12.39
CA THR A 772 -5.30 39.00 -13.75
C THR A 772 -5.96 37.64 -14.05
N LYS A 773 -5.94 37.22 -15.33
CA LYS A 773 -6.50 35.92 -15.77
C LYS A 773 -5.59 34.74 -15.34
N PRO A 774 -6.12 33.55 -15.01
CA PRO A 774 -5.34 32.42 -14.50
C PRO A 774 -4.13 32.02 -15.35
N ASP A 775 -4.23 32.02 -16.69
CA ASP A 775 -3.08 31.70 -17.56
C ASP A 775 -1.90 32.67 -17.38
N PHE A 776 -2.18 33.95 -17.16
CA PHE A 776 -1.16 34.95 -16.87
C PHE A 776 -0.57 34.76 -15.47
N GLN A 777 -1.42 34.42 -14.47
CA GLN A 777 -0.96 34.10 -13.11
C GLN A 777 0.02 32.92 -13.12
N ILE A 778 -0.31 31.82 -13.82
CA ILE A 778 0.57 30.65 -13.98
C ILE A 778 1.87 31.04 -14.71
N SER A 779 1.79 31.92 -15.72
CA SER A 779 2.98 32.39 -16.46
C SER A 779 3.92 33.20 -15.56
N VAL A 780 3.38 34.12 -14.75
CA VAL A 780 4.16 34.86 -13.74
C VAL A 780 4.69 33.92 -12.67
N ALA A 781 3.90 32.93 -12.23
CA ALA A 781 4.35 31.92 -11.27
C ALA A 781 5.56 31.14 -11.80
N ALA A 782 5.55 30.70 -13.06
CA ALA A 782 6.67 29.99 -13.67
C ALA A 782 7.98 30.81 -13.67
N VAL A 783 7.90 32.11 -14.02
CA VAL A 783 9.04 33.03 -13.98
C VAL A 783 9.54 33.22 -12.53
N LEU A 784 8.63 33.47 -11.59
CA LEU A 784 8.98 33.62 -10.18
C LEU A 784 9.56 32.33 -9.58
N SER A 785 9.06 31.14 -9.97
CA SER A 785 9.60 29.85 -9.51
C SER A 785 11.05 29.65 -9.97
N VAL A 786 11.41 30.07 -11.18
CA VAL A 786 12.82 30.06 -11.64
C VAL A 786 13.67 31.06 -10.85
N MET A 787 13.17 32.27 -10.58
CA MET A 787 13.88 33.23 -9.73
C MET A 787 14.08 32.70 -8.29
N TYR A 788 13.04 32.10 -7.70
CA TYR A 788 13.12 31.50 -6.38
C TYR A 788 14.01 30.26 -6.32
N ALA A 789 14.16 29.49 -7.41
CA ALA A 789 15.11 28.38 -7.46
C ALA A 789 16.56 28.87 -7.29
N PHE A 790 16.93 30.00 -7.93
CA PHE A 790 18.22 30.64 -7.72
C PHE A 790 18.36 31.21 -6.30
N LEU A 791 17.32 31.85 -5.76
CA LEU A 791 17.33 32.35 -4.38
C LEU A 791 17.48 31.21 -3.36
N MET A 792 16.77 30.10 -3.51
CA MET A 792 16.91 28.91 -2.66
C MET A 792 18.30 28.29 -2.72
N THR A 793 18.93 28.31 -3.90
CA THR A 793 20.31 27.85 -4.05
C THR A 793 21.26 28.75 -3.24
N ALA A 794 21.03 30.07 -3.25
CA ALA A 794 21.76 31.01 -2.38
C ALA A 794 21.43 30.81 -0.89
N SER A 795 20.17 30.54 -0.51
CA SER A 795 19.77 30.20 0.86
C SER A 795 20.47 28.94 1.38
N PHE A 796 20.59 27.91 0.54
CA PHE A 796 21.27 26.66 0.87
C PHE A 796 22.77 26.88 1.11
N PHE A 797 23.44 27.64 0.24
CA PHE A 797 24.84 28.02 0.45
C PHE A 797 25.03 28.99 1.63
N SER A 798 24.03 29.81 1.96
CA SER A 798 24.02 30.68 3.14
C SER A 798 24.03 29.88 4.45
N ILE A 799 23.20 28.85 4.59
CA ILE A 799 23.19 27.97 5.77
C ILE A 799 24.53 27.19 5.89
N ILE A 800 25.13 26.81 4.77
CA ILE A 800 26.47 26.18 4.77
C ILE A 800 27.55 27.19 5.17
N GLY A 801 27.46 28.42 4.69
CA GLY A 801 28.35 29.53 5.06
C GLY A 801 28.29 29.86 6.54
N GLU A 802 27.09 29.92 7.13
CA GLU A 802 26.86 30.13 8.56
C GLU A 802 27.63 29.11 9.42
N MET A 803 27.52 27.81 9.10
CA MET A 803 28.25 26.74 9.80
C MET A 803 29.78 26.85 9.68
N VAL A 804 30.29 27.39 8.55
CA VAL A 804 31.73 27.55 8.30
C VAL A 804 32.28 28.79 9.01
N GLU A 805 31.56 29.91 8.97
CA GLU A 805 31.93 31.16 9.65
C GLU A 805 31.89 31.00 11.18
N GLU A 806 30.82 30.38 11.70
CA GLU A 806 30.71 30.04 13.12
C GLU A 806 31.66 28.89 13.53
N LYS A 807 32.30 28.20 12.58
CA LYS A 807 33.22 27.06 12.80
C LYS A 807 32.59 25.91 13.60
N THR A 808 31.26 25.76 13.51
CA THR A 808 30.51 24.72 14.21
C THR A 808 29.25 24.32 13.45
N PHE A 809 28.94 23.03 13.47
CA PHE A 809 27.70 22.46 12.92
C PHE A 809 26.50 22.61 13.88
N ILE A 810 26.70 23.24 15.04
CA ILE A 810 25.73 23.32 16.15
C ILE A 810 24.81 24.58 16.02
N THR A 811 24.90 25.31 14.91
CA THR A 811 23.90 26.32 14.49
C THR A 811 22.52 25.66 14.35
N PRO A 812 21.41 26.21 14.89
CA PRO A 812 20.08 25.58 14.81
C PRO A 812 19.59 25.26 13.39
N THR A 813 19.88 26.16 12.45
CA THR A 813 19.67 26.03 11.00
C THR A 813 20.45 24.84 10.43
N GLY A 814 21.76 24.79 10.68
CA GLY A 814 22.64 23.68 10.31
C GLY A 814 22.21 22.33 10.92
N ILE A 815 21.89 22.28 12.21
CA ILE A 815 21.37 21.07 12.88
C ILE A 815 20.10 20.59 12.19
N PHE A 816 19.14 21.49 11.90
CA PHE A 816 17.90 21.11 11.22
C PHE A 816 18.16 20.57 9.81
N LEU A 817 18.99 21.24 9.01
CA LEU A 817 19.31 20.84 7.64
C LEU A 817 20.06 19.49 7.61
N VAL A 818 21.07 19.32 8.47
CA VAL A 818 21.87 18.08 8.56
C VAL A 818 21.02 16.92 9.08
N SER A 819 20.23 17.13 10.14
CA SER A 819 19.35 16.07 10.68
C SER A 819 18.24 15.68 9.72
N MET A 820 17.61 16.62 9.00
CA MET A 820 16.65 16.33 7.94
C MET A 820 17.31 15.56 6.78
N SER A 821 18.51 15.97 6.35
CA SER A 821 19.26 15.28 5.29
C SER A 821 19.61 13.83 5.67
N ILE A 822 20.07 13.61 6.91
CA ILE A 822 20.34 12.27 7.45
C ILE A 822 19.04 11.45 7.55
N LEU A 823 17.95 12.04 8.04
CA LEU A 823 16.65 11.38 8.19
C LEU A 823 16.09 10.93 6.83
N TYR A 824 16.15 11.78 5.80
CA TYR A 824 15.74 11.42 4.44
C TYR A 824 16.68 10.38 3.80
N PHE A 825 18.00 10.48 4.00
CA PHE A 825 18.96 9.50 3.51
C PHE A 825 18.76 8.11 4.14
N VAL A 826 18.57 8.04 5.46
CA VAL A 826 18.24 6.80 6.18
C VAL A 826 16.86 6.28 5.74
N THR A 827 15.86 7.16 5.55
CA THR A 827 14.54 6.75 5.03
C THR A 827 14.64 6.13 3.64
N ALA A 828 15.47 6.68 2.75
CA ALA A 828 15.71 6.12 1.42
C ALA A 828 16.47 4.77 1.48
N ILE A 829 17.44 4.59 2.38
CA ILE A 829 18.10 3.30 2.62
C ILE A 829 17.08 2.24 3.10
N LEU A 830 16.09 2.65 3.88
CA LEU A 830 14.98 1.80 4.32
C LEU A 830 13.92 1.55 3.22
N HIS A 831 14.07 2.15 2.04
CA HIS A 831 13.23 1.92 0.85
C HIS A 831 14.09 1.58 -0.38
N PRO A 832 14.82 0.44 -0.37
CA PRO A 832 15.89 0.17 -1.33
C PRO A 832 15.45 0.12 -2.81
N GLN A 833 14.21 -0.26 -3.10
CA GLN A 833 13.63 -0.21 -4.45
C GLN A 833 13.43 1.23 -4.97
N GLU A 834 13.30 2.20 -4.05
CA GLU A 834 13.03 3.60 -4.33
C GLU A 834 14.21 4.51 -3.93
N PHE A 835 15.36 3.95 -3.54
CA PHE A 835 16.53 4.71 -3.08
C PHE A 835 16.96 5.78 -4.10
N SER A 836 16.85 5.48 -5.40
CA SER A 836 17.13 6.39 -6.51
C SER A 836 16.28 7.68 -6.50
N MET A 837 15.12 7.69 -5.83
CA MET A 837 14.26 8.89 -5.74
C MET A 837 14.96 10.04 -5.03
N ILE A 838 15.94 9.78 -4.16
CA ILE A 838 16.69 10.82 -3.42
C ILE A 838 17.46 11.77 -4.35
N ILE A 839 17.80 11.33 -5.57
CA ILE A 839 18.43 12.16 -6.61
C ILE A 839 17.52 13.32 -7.00
N TYR A 840 16.20 13.11 -7.02
CA TYR A 840 15.21 14.16 -7.30
C TYR A 840 14.94 15.07 -6.08
N GLY A 841 15.42 14.70 -4.89
CA GLY A 841 15.25 15.49 -3.67
C GLY A 841 15.87 16.90 -3.75
N LEU A 842 16.96 17.06 -4.50
CA LEU A 842 17.56 18.37 -4.75
C LEU A 842 16.61 19.31 -5.52
N MET A 843 15.90 18.78 -6.53
CA MET A 843 14.88 19.53 -7.28
C MET A 843 13.72 19.93 -6.37
N TYR A 844 13.29 19.05 -5.46
CA TYR A 844 12.24 19.35 -4.49
C TYR A 844 12.65 20.47 -3.52
N VAL A 845 13.84 20.39 -2.92
CA VAL A 845 14.37 21.42 -1.99
C VAL A 845 14.49 22.79 -2.67
N ILE A 846 15.05 22.83 -3.88
CA ILE A 846 15.19 24.08 -4.66
C ILE A 846 13.81 24.67 -5.03
N CYS A 847 12.80 23.83 -5.24
CA CYS A 847 11.43 24.25 -5.58
C CYS A 847 10.53 24.59 -4.37
N ILE A 848 11.02 24.57 -3.12
CA ILE A 848 10.20 24.81 -1.92
C ILE A 848 9.32 26.09 -2.02
N PRO A 849 9.81 27.27 -2.45
CA PRO A 849 8.96 28.46 -2.60
C PRO A 849 7.94 28.36 -3.73
N SER A 850 8.19 27.53 -4.76
CA SER A 850 7.19 27.24 -5.77
C SER A 850 6.01 26.49 -5.16
N GLY A 851 6.28 25.44 -4.38
CA GLY A 851 5.26 24.57 -3.77
C GLY A 851 4.55 25.19 -2.56
N TYR A 852 5.29 25.76 -1.60
CA TYR A 852 4.75 26.20 -0.30
C TYR A 852 4.33 27.67 -0.25
N LEU A 853 4.70 28.49 -1.24
CA LEU A 853 4.42 29.93 -1.26
C LEU A 853 3.63 30.34 -2.52
N LEU A 854 4.20 30.19 -3.72
CA LEU A 854 3.53 30.60 -4.96
C LEU A 854 2.29 29.75 -5.28
N LEU A 855 2.41 28.42 -5.19
CA LEU A 855 1.30 27.51 -5.47
C LEU A 855 0.19 27.62 -4.41
N ALA A 856 0.55 27.82 -3.14
CA ALA A 856 -0.42 28.09 -2.07
C ALA A 856 -1.26 29.35 -2.35
N ILE A 857 -0.61 30.47 -2.70
CA ILE A 857 -1.28 31.71 -3.11
C ILE A 857 -2.20 31.48 -4.32
N TYR A 858 -1.69 30.84 -5.38
CA TYR A 858 -2.48 30.54 -6.58
C TYR A 858 -3.72 29.70 -6.25
N SER A 859 -3.54 28.67 -5.43
CA SER A 859 -4.57 27.69 -5.11
C SER A 859 -5.73 28.31 -4.31
N PHE A 860 -5.44 29.10 -3.26
CA PHE A 860 -6.51 29.72 -2.47
C PHE A 860 -7.21 30.86 -3.21
N VAL A 861 -6.51 31.67 -3.99
CA VAL A 861 -7.15 32.73 -4.80
C VAL A 861 -8.01 32.13 -5.92
N ASN A 862 -7.60 31.01 -6.52
CA ASN A 862 -8.37 30.38 -7.61
C ASN A 862 -9.33 29.26 -7.16
N MET A 863 -9.50 29.05 -5.84
CA MET A 863 -10.52 28.16 -5.26
C MET A 863 -11.94 28.44 -5.79
N HIS A 864 -12.22 29.69 -6.15
CA HIS A 864 -13.51 30.10 -6.74
C HIS A 864 -13.79 29.54 -8.15
N ILE A 865 -12.83 28.84 -8.77
CA ILE A 865 -12.95 28.26 -10.12
C ILE A 865 -13.15 26.74 -10.00
N VAL A 866 -14.42 26.30 -9.99
CA VAL A 866 -14.82 24.89 -9.79
C VAL A 866 -14.77 24.06 -11.09
N SER A 867 -13.82 24.38 -11.96
CA SER A 867 -13.58 23.67 -13.22
C SER A 867 -12.55 22.54 -12.99
N TRP A 868 -12.58 21.47 -13.78
CA TRP A 868 -11.58 20.39 -13.73
C TRP A 868 -10.24 20.82 -14.35
N GLY A 869 -10.26 21.68 -15.37
CA GLY A 869 -9.16 22.58 -15.73
C GLY A 869 -7.92 21.98 -16.41
N THR A 870 -7.81 20.66 -16.53
CA THR A 870 -6.74 20.00 -17.29
C THR A 870 -7.13 19.85 -18.76
N ARG A 871 -8.23 19.15 -19.07
CA ARG A 871 -8.66 18.80 -20.44
C ARG A 871 -9.88 19.58 -20.95
N GLU A 872 -10.46 20.42 -20.09
CA GLU A 872 -11.75 21.12 -20.26
C GLU A 872 -11.75 22.27 -21.28
N SER A 873 -10.56 22.82 -21.61
CA SER A 873 -10.42 24.16 -22.24
C SER A 873 -10.13 24.15 -23.74
N ASN A 874 -10.06 22.99 -24.39
CA ASN A 874 -9.71 22.87 -25.82
C ASN A 874 -10.91 22.86 -26.79
N ARG A 875 -12.15 22.99 -26.29
CA ARG A 875 -13.38 22.88 -27.11
C ARG A 875 -13.42 23.81 -28.33
N ASP A 876 -12.77 24.97 -28.26
CA ASP A 876 -12.84 26.00 -29.31
C ASP A 876 -11.64 25.98 -30.30
N LYS A 877 -10.79 24.92 -30.29
CA LYS A 877 -9.52 24.88 -31.06
C LYS A 877 -9.14 23.53 -31.68
N GLN A 878 -10.02 22.54 -31.72
CA GLN A 878 -9.69 21.18 -32.21
C GLN A 878 -10.38 20.75 -33.51
N GLU A 879 -11.02 21.67 -34.24
CA GLU A 879 -11.35 21.41 -35.65
C GLU A 879 -10.06 21.43 -36.50
N GLY A 880 -9.54 20.25 -36.82
CA GLY A 880 -8.40 20.08 -37.72
C GLY A 880 -7.07 19.67 -37.05
N LYS A 881 -6.99 18.47 -36.48
CA LYS A 881 -5.73 17.75 -36.31
C LYS A 881 -5.67 16.52 -37.21
N SER A 882 -4.65 16.44 -38.05
CA SER A 882 -4.30 15.23 -38.81
C SER A 882 -3.76 14.15 -37.87
N VAL A 883 -4.27 12.92 -38.01
CA VAL A 883 -3.79 11.73 -37.27
C VAL A 883 -2.30 11.44 -37.58
N GLY A 884 -1.58 10.82 -36.63
CA GLY A 884 -0.25 10.23 -36.87
C GLY A 884 0.98 11.11 -36.60
N VAL A 885 0.82 12.30 -36.01
CA VAL A 885 1.93 13.24 -35.71
C VAL A 885 2.16 13.33 -34.19
N LEU A 886 3.25 12.73 -33.69
CA LEU A 886 3.63 12.77 -32.27
C LEU A 886 4.18 14.13 -31.84
N CYS A 887 4.87 14.84 -32.75
CA CYS A 887 5.37 16.19 -32.49
C CYS A 887 5.34 17.02 -33.76
N ASP A 888 4.87 18.26 -33.66
CA ASP A 888 5.05 19.31 -34.65
C ASP A 888 5.46 20.57 -33.88
N ARG A 889 6.73 20.97 -34.00
CA ARG A 889 7.25 22.20 -33.38
C ARG A 889 8.11 22.96 -34.39
N THR A 890 7.66 24.16 -34.72
CA THR A 890 8.49 25.24 -35.25
C THR A 890 9.41 25.77 -34.14
N CYS A 891 10.72 25.64 -34.32
CA CYS A 891 11.70 26.29 -33.46
C CYS A 891 12.39 27.40 -34.26
N SER A 892 12.04 28.66 -33.96
CA SER A 892 12.62 29.83 -34.59
C SER A 892 13.80 30.35 -33.76
N LEU A 893 15.01 30.29 -34.31
CA LEU A 893 16.21 30.78 -33.65
C LEU A 893 17.06 31.59 -34.63
N CYS A 894 17.18 32.90 -34.37
CA CYS A 894 18.02 33.84 -35.10
C CYS A 894 18.04 33.63 -36.63
N CYS A 895 16.89 33.89 -37.26
CA CYS A 895 16.67 33.86 -38.73
C CYS A 895 16.61 32.47 -39.39
N TRP A 896 16.51 31.37 -38.63
CA TRP A 896 16.19 30.04 -39.15
C TRP A 896 14.96 29.47 -38.45
N ASP A 897 13.96 29.05 -39.24
CA ASP A 897 12.76 28.36 -38.77
C ASP A 897 12.90 26.85 -39.02
N LEU A 898 13.18 26.09 -37.96
CA LEU A 898 13.26 24.63 -38.04
C LEU A 898 11.90 24.01 -37.70
N GLN A 899 11.21 23.42 -38.68
CA GLN A 899 10.08 22.53 -38.41
C GLN A 899 10.58 21.12 -38.08
N LEU A 900 10.38 20.70 -36.84
CA LEU A 900 10.57 19.32 -36.41
C LEU A 900 9.21 18.63 -36.35
N LYS A 901 8.96 17.72 -37.31
CA LYS A 901 7.75 16.93 -37.42
C LYS A 901 8.07 15.44 -37.32
N VAL A 902 7.50 14.76 -36.34
CA VAL A 902 7.75 13.33 -36.06
C VAL A 902 6.46 12.53 -36.24
N THR A 903 6.50 11.52 -37.10
CA THR A 903 5.37 10.64 -37.40
C THR A 903 5.58 9.23 -36.83
N GLN A 904 4.46 8.52 -36.64
CA GLN A 904 4.38 7.28 -35.86
C GLN A 904 5.16 6.10 -36.48
N GLU A 905 5.24 6.02 -37.82
CA GLU A 905 5.97 4.97 -38.55
C GLU A 905 7.47 4.88 -38.19
N THR A 906 8.08 6.00 -37.78
CA THR A 906 9.53 6.07 -37.54
C THR A 906 9.99 5.17 -36.38
N GLN A 907 9.13 4.85 -35.40
CA GLN A 907 9.52 4.00 -34.26
C GLN A 907 9.62 2.51 -34.63
N GLY A 908 8.78 2.02 -35.54
CA GLY A 908 8.83 0.62 -36.00
C GLY A 908 10.14 0.29 -36.70
N ASN A 909 10.64 1.21 -37.53
CA ASN A 909 11.87 1.02 -38.31
C ASN A 909 13.15 0.99 -37.46
N VAL A 910 13.17 1.67 -36.30
CA VAL A 910 14.33 1.65 -35.39
C VAL A 910 14.47 0.29 -34.69
N LEU A 911 13.36 -0.37 -34.37
CA LEU A 911 13.39 -1.71 -33.75
C LEU A 911 13.89 -2.81 -34.69
N LEU A 912 13.68 -2.66 -36.01
CA LEU A 912 14.15 -3.64 -37.01
C LEU A 912 15.66 -3.58 -37.31
N GLN A 913 16.37 -2.49 -36.98
CA GLN A 913 17.79 -2.33 -37.37
C GLN A 913 18.81 -3.04 -36.44
N THR A 914 18.35 -3.78 -35.43
CA THR A 914 19.24 -4.43 -34.43
C THR A 914 19.70 -5.85 -34.83
N GLN A 915 19.58 -6.25 -36.11
CA GLN A 915 20.08 -7.53 -36.62
C GLN A 915 21.29 -7.34 -37.56
N PRO A 916 22.39 -8.10 -37.40
CA PRO A 916 23.58 -7.97 -38.24
C PRO A 916 23.43 -8.73 -39.57
N ALA A 917 23.11 -8.00 -40.65
CA ALA A 917 23.05 -8.54 -42.01
C ALA A 917 24.38 -8.36 -42.79
N LEU A 918 24.73 -9.34 -43.62
CA LEU A 918 25.90 -9.27 -44.51
C LEU A 918 25.66 -8.31 -45.70
N PRO A 919 26.71 -7.68 -46.27
CA PRO A 919 26.55 -6.69 -47.34
C PRO A 919 26.34 -7.33 -48.73
N PRO A 920 25.27 -6.97 -49.46
CA PRO A 920 25.15 -7.18 -50.91
C PRO A 920 25.78 -6.01 -51.70
N GLN A 921 25.95 -6.21 -53.00
CA GLN A 921 26.65 -5.27 -53.89
C GLN A 921 25.70 -4.23 -54.53
N GLN A 922 26.29 -3.19 -55.11
CA GLN A 922 25.61 -2.14 -55.88
C GLN A 922 24.87 -2.70 -57.11
N PRO A 923 23.79 -2.03 -57.55
CA PRO A 923 23.52 -1.87 -58.97
C PRO A 923 23.62 -0.41 -59.43
N VAL A 924 24.09 -0.26 -60.66
CA VAL A 924 24.35 1.01 -61.36
C VAL A 924 23.06 1.64 -61.93
N THR A 925 23.08 2.97 -62.05
CA THR A 925 22.10 3.89 -62.67
C THR A 925 21.30 3.39 -63.89
N HIS A 926 20.14 4.01 -64.15
CA HIS A 926 19.95 4.79 -65.40
C HIS A 926 18.78 5.81 -65.38
N THR A 927 19.10 7.07 -65.76
CA THR A 927 18.34 8.11 -66.51
C THR A 927 16.85 7.93 -66.87
N ALA A 928 15.95 8.93 -66.93
CA ALA A 928 15.93 10.40 -66.64
C ALA A 928 14.43 10.90 -66.72
N CYS A 929 13.96 12.16 -66.95
CA CYS A 929 14.52 13.48 -67.31
C CYS A 929 13.51 14.67 -67.12
N SER A 930 14.01 15.91 -67.29
CA SER A 930 13.33 17.17 -67.75
C SER A 930 12.11 17.81 -67.03
N ALA A 931 12.44 18.79 -66.18
CA ALA A 931 11.78 20.06 -65.81
C ALA A 931 10.61 20.68 -66.64
N LYS A 932 9.74 21.46 -65.94
CA LYS A 932 9.61 22.94 -66.10
C LYS A 932 8.79 23.63 -64.97
N GLN A 933 8.74 24.98 -64.98
CA GLN A 933 8.20 25.88 -63.93
C GLN A 933 6.82 26.48 -64.30
N SER A 934 5.98 26.83 -63.31
CA SER A 934 5.19 28.09 -63.30
C SER A 934 4.36 28.33 -62.01
N GLN A 935 4.57 29.50 -61.40
CA GLN A 935 3.60 30.33 -60.65
C GLN A 935 3.31 31.59 -61.51
N PRO A 936 2.47 32.58 -61.12
CA PRO A 936 1.70 32.79 -59.87
C PRO A 936 0.18 32.53 -60.10
N ASP A 937 -0.89 33.27 -59.73
CA ASP A 937 -1.26 34.61 -59.18
C ASP A 937 -2.68 34.48 -58.52
N SER A 938 -3.41 35.50 -58.03
CA SER A 938 -3.19 36.61 -57.08
C SER A 938 -4.53 37.41 -56.93
N LEU A 939 -4.93 37.75 -55.69
CA LEU A 939 -5.82 38.88 -55.27
C LEU A 939 -7.37 38.90 -55.51
N GLU A 940 -8.06 39.44 -54.49
CA GLU A 940 -9.39 40.13 -54.42
C GLU A 940 -10.70 39.35 -54.79
N GLY A 941 -11.89 39.64 -54.23
CA GLY A 941 -12.28 40.52 -53.10
C GLY A 941 -13.81 40.65 -52.85
N GLN A 942 -14.21 41.03 -51.61
CA GLN A 942 -15.49 41.64 -51.14
C GLN A 942 -16.87 40.89 -51.15
N GLN A 943 -17.44 40.75 -49.93
CA GLN A 943 -18.81 41.12 -49.44
C GLN A 943 -20.15 40.61 -50.07
N GLN A 944 -21.02 40.03 -49.21
CA GLN A 944 -22.47 40.28 -48.89
C GLN A 944 -23.49 40.79 -49.97
N PRO A 945 -24.84 40.60 -49.84
CA PRO A 945 -25.67 40.47 -48.62
C PRO A 945 -26.85 39.45 -48.71
N GLN A 946 -27.95 39.71 -47.96
CA GLN A 946 -29.23 38.96 -47.88
C GLN A 946 -30.30 39.51 -48.87
N GLU A 947 -31.32 38.72 -49.26
CA GLU A 947 -32.76 38.91 -48.90
C GLU A 947 -33.83 38.11 -49.70
N VAL A 948 -34.84 37.66 -48.94
CA VAL A 948 -36.27 37.33 -49.17
C VAL A 948 -36.93 37.37 -50.58
N SER A 949 -37.69 36.30 -50.93
CA SER A 949 -38.98 36.31 -51.70
C SER A 949 -39.55 34.86 -51.81
N GLN A 950 -40.84 34.54 -52.01
CA GLN A 950 -42.11 35.30 -52.05
C GLN A 950 -43.34 34.39 -51.69
N LEU A 951 -44.57 34.94 -51.66
CA LEU A 951 -45.83 34.28 -51.24
C LEU A 951 -46.52 33.44 -52.34
N ASN A 952 -47.34 32.44 -51.95
CA ASN A 952 -48.81 32.52 -52.18
C ASN A 952 -49.67 31.46 -51.42
N GLN A 953 -50.99 31.67 -51.43
CA GLN A 953 -52.01 30.99 -50.60
C GLN A 953 -52.88 29.99 -51.39
N GLN A 954 -53.59 29.06 -50.71
CA GLN A 954 -55.07 28.95 -50.80
C GLN A 954 -55.75 27.99 -49.79
N ASN A 955 -56.75 28.55 -49.07
CA ASN A 955 -58.04 28.00 -48.61
C ASN A 955 -58.23 26.57 -48.05
N LEU A 956 -58.37 26.50 -46.72
CA LEU A 956 -59.61 26.14 -45.98
C LEU A 956 -60.72 25.29 -46.66
N GLN A 957 -61.13 24.22 -45.97
CA GLN A 957 -62.56 23.85 -45.80
C GLN A 957 -62.81 23.18 -44.42
N HIS A 958 -64.06 22.82 -44.09
CA HIS A 958 -64.59 23.01 -42.72
C HIS A 958 -65.45 21.85 -42.14
N ASN A 959 -65.11 21.41 -40.92
CA ASN A 959 -65.96 20.96 -39.80
C ASN A 959 -67.13 19.93 -39.93
N GLN A 960 -67.13 19.02 -38.95
CA GLN A 960 -68.24 18.62 -38.03
C GLN A 960 -69.14 17.38 -38.27
N ALA A 961 -69.52 16.82 -37.10
CA ALA A 961 -70.69 15.97 -36.75
C ALA A 961 -70.69 14.46 -37.08
N ALA A 962 -71.33 13.55 -36.30
CA ALA A 962 -71.70 13.56 -34.86
C ALA A 962 -72.25 12.18 -34.37
N ARG A 963 -72.12 11.93 -33.04
CA ARG A 963 -73.02 11.13 -32.14
C ARG A 963 -73.16 9.58 -32.21
N THR A 964 -73.39 9.05 -30.99
CA THR A 964 -74.19 7.86 -30.54
C THR A 964 -73.35 6.64 -30.12
N GLN A 965 -73.02 6.38 -28.84
CA GLN A 965 -73.79 6.01 -27.61
C GLN A 965 -74.25 4.54 -27.47
N HIS A 966 -73.75 3.91 -26.39
CA HIS A 966 -74.29 2.82 -25.54
C HIS A 966 -74.70 1.44 -26.11
N SER A 967 -74.05 0.41 -25.55
CA SER A 967 -74.73 -0.68 -24.81
C SER A 967 -73.89 -1.07 -23.57
N THR A 968 -74.32 -2.05 -22.77
CA THR A 968 -73.86 -2.25 -21.37
C THR A 968 -73.84 -3.74 -20.98
N GLN A 969 -73.24 -4.07 -19.81
CA GLN A 969 -73.37 -5.35 -19.06
C GLN A 969 -72.63 -6.56 -19.68
N ILE A 970 -72.24 -7.61 -18.94
CA ILE A 970 -72.50 -8.02 -17.53
C ILE A 970 -71.19 -8.58 -16.91
N ALA A 971 -71.16 -8.82 -15.59
CA ALA A 971 -70.08 -9.55 -14.91
C ALA A 971 -70.63 -10.74 -14.11
N THR A 972 -69.86 -11.82 -13.99
CA THR A 972 -70.10 -12.98 -13.11
C THR A 972 -68.77 -13.65 -12.74
N ASP A 973 -68.59 -13.92 -11.46
CA ASP A 973 -67.47 -14.68 -10.89
C ASP A 973 -67.64 -16.21 -11.10
N ASN A 974 -66.60 -16.99 -10.76
CA ASN A 974 -66.71 -18.31 -10.13
C ASN A 974 -65.33 -18.75 -9.59
N GLU A 975 -65.36 -19.60 -8.56
CA GLU A 975 -64.21 -20.00 -7.73
C GLU A 975 -63.79 -21.47 -7.99
N ASP A 976 -62.62 -21.85 -7.46
CA ASP A 976 -62.15 -23.18 -7.02
C ASP A 976 -62.25 -24.44 -7.92
N GLU A 977 -61.14 -25.19 -8.05
CA GLU A 977 -60.84 -26.32 -7.13
C GLU A 977 -59.43 -26.92 -7.37
N GLU A 978 -58.87 -27.58 -6.35
CA GLU A 978 -57.62 -28.37 -6.43
C GLU A 978 -57.92 -29.82 -6.84
N SER A 979 -56.94 -30.53 -7.44
CA SER A 979 -56.86 -31.99 -7.26
C SER A 979 -55.44 -32.55 -7.41
N MET A 980 -55.09 -33.52 -6.55
CA MET A 980 -53.86 -34.31 -6.64
C MET A 980 -54.15 -35.74 -7.12
N THR A 981 -53.28 -36.28 -7.97
CA THR A 981 -52.92 -37.72 -8.06
C THR A 981 -51.46 -37.83 -8.56
N GLY A 982 -50.83 -39.00 -8.48
CA GLY A 982 -49.43 -39.20 -8.91
C GLY A 982 -48.98 -40.67 -8.95
N GLU A 983 -47.65 -40.87 -8.79
CA GLU A 983 -46.90 -42.15 -8.74
C GLU A 983 -46.53 -42.88 -10.05
N SER A 984 -45.47 -43.72 -9.95
CA SER A 984 -44.92 -44.73 -10.89
C SER A 984 -44.13 -44.29 -12.14
N ASP A 985 -42.83 -44.06 -11.95
CA ASP A 985 -41.71 -44.98 -12.29
C ASP A 985 -41.49 -45.62 -13.69
N GLU A 986 -40.19 -45.89 -13.90
CA GLU A 986 -39.50 -46.81 -14.83
C GLU A 986 -39.21 -46.45 -16.31
N ASP A 987 -37.98 -46.80 -16.68
CA ASP A 987 -37.27 -46.70 -17.96
C ASP A 987 -38.08 -46.96 -19.24
N ASN A 988 -37.71 -46.28 -20.35
CA ASN A 988 -37.03 -46.97 -21.46
C ASN A 988 -36.42 -46.06 -22.56
N ASN A 989 -35.09 -46.14 -22.65
CA ASN A 989 -34.23 -46.02 -23.84
C ASN A 989 -34.90 -46.05 -25.25
N LYS A 990 -34.89 -44.91 -25.95
CA LYS A 990 -34.86 -44.70 -27.43
C LYS A 990 -34.15 -43.34 -27.64
N LYS A 991 -33.12 -43.19 -28.48
CA LYS A 991 -33.00 -43.40 -29.94
C LYS A 991 -33.81 -42.38 -30.75
N TYR A 992 -33.09 -41.62 -31.58
CA TYR A 992 -33.59 -40.63 -32.54
C TYR A 992 -34.82 -41.09 -33.33
N ASP A 993 -35.77 -40.17 -33.47
CA ASP A 993 -36.44 -39.85 -34.73
C ASP A 993 -36.44 -38.30 -34.84
N ASP A 994 -36.19 -37.78 -36.04
CA ASP A 994 -36.34 -36.34 -36.36
C ASP A 994 -37.79 -36.10 -36.83
N GLU A 995 -38.41 -34.96 -36.44
CA GLU A 995 -39.43 -34.17 -37.19
C GLU A 995 -40.19 -33.20 -36.24
N VAL A 996 -40.93 -32.26 -36.84
CA VAL A 996 -41.84 -31.27 -36.21
C VAL A 996 -41.18 -30.15 -35.38
N TYR A 997 -40.77 -29.09 -36.07
CA TYR A 997 -40.96 -27.69 -35.64
C TYR A 997 -41.19 -26.81 -36.88
N ASP A 998 -42.41 -26.87 -37.42
CA ASP A 998 -43.01 -25.79 -38.20
C ASP A 998 -43.86 -24.91 -37.26
N GLU A 999 -44.19 -23.69 -37.69
CA GLU A 999 -45.03 -22.70 -36.98
C GLU A 999 -44.51 -22.19 -35.62
N MET A 1000 -43.50 -21.30 -35.64
CA MET A 1000 -43.54 -20.07 -34.83
C MET A 1000 -42.62 -18.97 -35.39
N ASP A 1001 -43.01 -18.39 -36.52
CA ASP A 1001 -42.47 -17.10 -36.99
C ASP A 1001 -42.94 -15.96 -36.06
N GLU A 1002 -42.27 -15.76 -34.92
CA GLU A 1002 -42.33 -14.46 -34.26
C GLU A 1002 -41.66 -13.41 -35.15
N GLU A 1003 -42.45 -12.45 -35.66
CA GLU A 1003 -41.93 -11.31 -36.40
C GLU A 1003 -40.74 -10.68 -35.65
N ILE A 1004 -39.53 -10.76 -36.24
CA ILE A 1004 -38.36 -10.05 -35.74
C ILE A 1004 -38.63 -8.55 -35.89
N LYS A 1005 -39.24 -7.96 -34.86
CA LYS A 1005 -39.52 -6.53 -34.77
C LYS A 1005 -38.21 -5.78 -34.76
N SER A 1006 -37.80 -5.35 -35.97
CA SER A 1006 -36.61 -4.57 -36.24
C SER A 1006 -36.48 -3.47 -35.19
N ILE A 1007 -35.53 -3.64 -34.27
CA ILE A 1007 -35.29 -2.66 -33.21
C ILE A 1007 -34.91 -1.35 -33.90
N PRO A 1008 -35.52 -0.20 -33.55
CA PRO A 1008 -35.09 1.09 -34.07
C PRO A 1008 -33.72 1.43 -33.48
N GLU A 1009 -32.65 0.92 -34.10
CA GLU A 1009 -31.26 1.17 -33.71
C GLU A 1009 -30.98 2.68 -33.71
N SER A 1010 -30.55 3.22 -32.58
CA SER A 1010 -30.16 4.64 -32.52
C SER A 1010 -28.87 4.89 -33.29
N ALA A 1011 -28.71 6.11 -33.84
CA ALA A 1011 -27.71 6.42 -34.87
C ALA A 1011 -26.23 6.17 -34.50
N TRP A 1012 -25.90 6.02 -33.22
CA TRP A 1012 -24.55 5.68 -32.75
C TRP A 1012 -24.25 4.17 -32.80
N VAL A 1013 -25.27 3.30 -32.80
CA VAL A 1013 -25.11 1.84 -32.83
C VAL A 1013 -24.50 1.40 -34.15
N VAL A 1014 -25.01 1.89 -35.28
CA VAL A 1014 -24.59 1.51 -36.64
C VAL A 1014 -23.06 1.65 -36.88
N PRO A 1015 -22.40 2.80 -36.61
CA PRO A 1015 -20.95 2.92 -36.80
C PRO A 1015 -20.15 2.03 -35.83
N VAL A 1016 -20.60 1.85 -34.59
CA VAL A 1016 -19.94 0.96 -33.60
C VAL A 1016 -20.04 -0.50 -34.02
N LYS A 1017 -21.24 -0.93 -34.46
CA LYS A 1017 -21.51 -2.27 -35.02
C LYS A 1017 -20.64 -2.54 -36.25
N LYS A 1018 -20.48 -1.55 -37.15
CA LYS A 1018 -19.59 -1.65 -38.32
C LYS A 1018 -18.12 -1.86 -37.93
N GLU A 1019 -17.64 -1.24 -36.85
CA GLU A 1019 -16.25 -1.41 -36.42
C GLU A 1019 -15.99 -2.82 -35.88
N PHE A 1020 -16.89 -3.39 -35.07
CA PHE A 1020 -16.75 -4.76 -34.57
C PHE A 1020 -17.05 -5.84 -35.62
N LEU A 1021 -17.86 -5.54 -36.64
CA LEU A 1021 -18.07 -6.44 -37.79
C LEU A 1021 -16.79 -6.71 -38.60
N LYS A 1022 -15.71 -5.93 -38.40
CA LYS A 1022 -14.38 -6.21 -38.98
C LYS A 1022 -13.82 -7.59 -38.60
N LYS A 1023 -14.29 -8.19 -37.50
CA LYS A 1023 -14.04 -9.59 -37.09
C LYS A 1023 -14.36 -10.58 -38.22
N LEU A 1024 -15.41 -10.28 -38.98
CA LEU A 1024 -15.98 -11.11 -40.05
C LEU A 1024 -15.54 -10.65 -41.45
N THR A 1025 -14.36 -10.07 -41.57
CA THR A 1025 -13.68 -9.82 -42.86
C THR A 1025 -12.74 -10.96 -43.19
N TYR A 1026 -12.52 -11.25 -44.48
CA TYR A 1026 -11.66 -12.37 -44.91
C TYR A 1026 -10.23 -12.26 -44.33
N ALA A 1027 -9.65 -11.05 -44.30
CA ALA A 1027 -8.32 -10.81 -43.74
C ALA A 1027 -8.19 -11.18 -42.24
N ASN A 1028 -9.25 -10.99 -41.46
CA ASN A 1028 -9.27 -11.32 -40.03
C ASN A 1028 -9.67 -12.76 -39.75
N MET A 1029 -10.64 -13.29 -40.51
CA MET A 1029 -11.30 -14.57 -40.20
C MET A 1029 -10.33 -15.75 -40.14
N LYS A 1030 -9.35 -15.81 -41.07
CA LYS A 1030 -8.30 -16.85 -41.05
C LYS A 1030 -7.52 -16.89 -39.73
N ARG A 1031 -7.11 -15.71 -39.24
CA ARG A 1031 -6.35 -15.55 -37.99
C ARG A 1031 -7.21 -15.85 -36.77
N ASN A 1032 -8.44 -15.35 -36.75
CA ASN A 1032 -9.40 -15.58 -35.67
C ASN A 1032 -9.69 -17.07 -35.50
N LEU A 1033 -9.92 -17.80 -36.60
CA LEU A 1033 -10.18 -19.25 -36.59
C LEU A 1033 -8.96 -20.04 -36.09
N GLN A 1034 -7.76 -19.75 -36.60
CA GLN A 1034 -6.50 -20.39 -36.22
C GLN A 1034 -6.25 -20.32 -34.72
N GLU A 1035 -6.30 -19.12 -34.15
CA GLU A 1035 -5.99 -18.91 -32.74
C GLU A 1035 -7.13 -19.38 -31.82
N GLN A 1036 -8.39 -19.36 -32.28
CA GLN A 1036 -9.51 -19.92 -31.53
C GLN A 1036 -9.45 -21.46 -31.41
N ILE A 1037 -9.04 -22.16 -32.47
CA ILE A 1037 -8.82 -23.62 -32.42
C ILE A 1037 -7.68 -23.94 -31.45
N ARG A 1038 -6.55 -23.23 -31.55
CA ARG A 1038 -5.40 -23.37 -30.64
C ARG A 1038 -5.79 -23.13 -29.19
N TYR A 1039 -6.52 -22.05 -28.92
CA TYR A 1039 -6.98 -21.72 -27.57
C TYR A 1039 -7.90 -22.82 -27.00
N THR A 1040 -8.84 -23.31 -27.80
CA THR A 1040 -9.81 -24.37 -27.41
C THR A 1040 -9.15 -25.73 -27.12
N LEU A 1041 -7.96 -26.00 -27.65
CA LEU A 1041 -7.24 -27.27 -27.50
C LEU A 1041 -5.99 -27.20 -26.58
N ARG A 1042 -5.60 -26.00 -26.15
CA ARG A 1042 -4.38 -25.63 -25.40
C ARG A 1042 -4.02 -26.50 -24.20
N ASN A 1043 -4.99 -27.13 -23.54
CA ASN A 1043 -4.81 -27.85 -22.27
C ASN A 1043 -4.79 -29.40 -22.39
N LYS A 1044 -4.78 -29.97 -23.60
CA LYS A 1044 -4.98 -31.43 -23.81
C LYS A 1044 -3.76 -32.21 -24.34
N ASN A 1045 -2.58 -31.59 -24.51
CA ASN A 1045 -1.35 -32.20 -25.07
C ASN A 1045 -1.60 -32.91 -26.42
N GLN A 1046 -2.27 -32.24 -27.35
CA GLN A 1046 -2.79 -32.79 -28.61
C GLN A 1046 -2.39 -31.91 -29.81
N ASP A 1047 -1.16 -31.41 -29.74
CA ASP A 1047 -0.60 -30.35 -30.58
C ASP A 1047 -0.62 -30.74 -32.08
N ASP A 1048 -0.30 -32.00 -32.40
CA ASP A 1048 -0.37 -32.54 -33.78
C ASP A 1048 -1.77 -32.41 -34.39
N VAL A 1049 -2.80 -32.84 -33.65
CA VAL A 1049 -4.21 -32.80 -34.09
C VAL A 1049 -4.72 -31.36 -34.11
N CYS A 1050 -4.18 -30.49 -33.26
CA CYS A 1050 -4.49 -29.07 -33.25
C CYS A 1050 -3.97 -28.37 -34.51
N GLU A 1051 -2.71 -28.59 -34.88
CA GLU A 1051 -2.14 -27.99 -36.09
C GLU A 1051 -2.70 -28.59 -37.39
N ASP A 1052 -3.04 -29.89 -37.42
CA ASP A 1052 -3.83 -30.53 -38.50
C ASP A 1052 -5.17 -29.79 -38.74
N LEU A 1053 -5.91 -29.54 -37.65
CA LEU A 1053 -7.18 -28.82 -37.70
C LEU A 1053 -6.99 -27.37 -38.13
N VAL A 1054 -6.01 -26.66 -37.57
CA VAL A 1054 -5.68 -25.27 -37.91
C VAL A 1054 -5.32 -25.13 -39.38
N GLN A 1055 -4.39 -25.95 -39.88
CA GLN A 1055 -3.97 -25.86 -41.28
C GLN A 1055 -5.16 -26.12 -42.20
N ARG A 1056 -5.86 -27.24 -42.01
CA ARG A 1056 -6.90 -27.64 -42.96
C ARG A 1056 -8.14 -26.75 -42.90
N LEU A 1057 -8.60 -26.33 -41.72
CA LEU A 1057 -9.74 -25.42 -41.62
C LEU A 1057 -9.40 -24.02 -42.14
N THR A 1058 -8.16 -23.52 -41.94
CA THR A 1058 -7.76 -22.26 -42.56
C THR A 1058 -7.57 -22.36 -44.07
N ASP A 1059 -7.18 -23.52 -44.62
CA ASP A 1059 -7.19 -23.76 -46.06
C ASP A 1059 -8.62 -23.81 -46.62
N THR A 1060 -9.58 -24.44 -45.94
CA THR A 1060 -11.01 -24.40 -46.30
C THR A 1060 -11.55 -22.96 -46.35
N VAL A 1061 -11.22 -22.10 -45.38
CA VAL A 1061 -11.55 -20.65 -45.43
C VAL A 1061 -10.92 -19.95 -46.65
N ASN A 1062 -9.69 -20.30 -47.04
CA ASN A 1062 -9.06 -19.71 -48.22
C ASN A 1062 -9.71 -20.20 -49.53
N ILE A 1063 -10.17 -21.45 -49.60
CA ILE A 1063 -10.82 -21.99 -50.79
C ILE A 1063 -12.18 -21.34 -51.01
N GLU A 1064 -12.99 -21.20 -49.96
CA GLU A 1064 -14.35 -20.65 -50.09
C GLU A 1064 -14.41 -19.13 -50.28
N LEU A 1065 -13.51 -18.35 -49.69
CA LEU A 1065 -13.65 -16.89 -49.67
C LEU A 1065 -12.79 -16.14 -50.69
N LYS A 1066 -11.59 -16.64 -51.01
CA LYS A 1066 -10.54 -15.90 -51.75
C LYS A 1066 -10.97 -15.37 -53.11
N ASP A 1067 -11.81 -16.13 -53.81
CA ASP A 1067 -12.29 -15.77 -55.16
C ASP A 1067 -13.75 -15.25 -55.14
N LYS A 1068 -14.42 -15.23 -53.96
CA LYS A 1068 -15.80 -14.73 -53.77
C LYS A 1068 -15.87 -13.29 -53.20
N ILE A 1069 -14.92 -12.87 -52.35
CA ILE A 1069 -15.04 -11.67 -51.48
C ILE A 1069 -13.70 -10.90 -51.39
N GLY A 1070 -13.72 -9.56 -51.24
CA GLY A 1070 -12.53 -8.75 -50.99
C GLY A 1070 -11.99 -8.87 -49.55
N PRO A 1071 -10.70 -8.55 -49.31
CA PRO A 1071 -10.05 -8.80 -48.01
C PRO A 1071 -10.63 -8.00 -46.84
N GLU A 1072 -11.18 -6.81 -47.09
CA GLU A 1072 -11.79 -5.92 -46.08
C GLU A 1072 -13.33 -5.95 -46.09
N ASP A 1073 -13.95 -6.71 -47.00
CA ASP A 1073 -15.41 -6.83 -47.06
C ASP A 1073 -15.92 -7.76 -45.95
N VAL A 1074 -17.05 -7.39 -45.35
CA VAL A 1074 -17.74 -8.17 -44.31
C VAL A 1074 -18.65 -9.20 -44.97
N LEU A 1075 -18.60 -10.46 -44.53
CA LEU A 1075 -19.49 -11.51 -45.05
C LEU A 1075 -20.98 -11.19 -44.75
N THR A 1076 -21.87 -11.57 -45.66
CA THR A 1076 -23.33 -11.61 -45.40
C THR A 1076 -23.68 -12.87 -44.63
N ASP A 1077 -24.78 -12.83 -43.86
CA ASP A 1077 -25.20 -13.93 -42.97
C ASP A 1077 -25.32 -15.28 -43.71
N SER A 1078 -25.85 -15.27 -44.94
CA SER A 1078 -25.91 -16.44 -45.83
C SER A 1078 -24.56 -17.07 -46.18
N LEU A 1079 -23.50 -16.28 -46.32
CA LEU A 1079 -22.13 -16.76 -46.56
C LEU A 1079 -21.47 -17.23 -45.26
N ILE A 1080 -21.90 -16.70 -44.12
CA ILE A 1080 -21.47 -17.16 -42.79
C ILE A 1080 -22.06 -18.55 -42.50
N GLU A 1081 -23.34 -18.77 -42.81
CA GLU A 1081 -24.00 -20.08 -42.70
C GLU A 1081 -23.38 -21.13 -43.64
N GLU A 1082 -23.17 -20.80 -44.91
CA GLU A 1082 -22.47 -21.67 -45.88
C GLU A 1082 -21.10 -22.10 -45.34
N LEU A 1083 -20.29 -21.13 -44.91
CA LEU A 1083 -18.96 -21.38 -44.39
C LEU A 1083 -18.97 -22.16 -43.07
N GLN A 1084 -19.91 -21.88 -42.16
CA GLN A 1084 -20.08 -22.61 -40.91
C GLN A 1084 -20.40 -24.09 -41.17
N HIS A 1085 -21.25 -24.39 -42.17
CA HIS A 1085 -21.56 -25.77 -42.56
C HIS A 1085 -20.32 -26.50 -43.08
N VAL A 1086 -19.57 -25.90 -44.03
CA VAL A 1086 -18.39 -26.52 -44.64
C VAL A 1086 -17.27 -26.75 -43.60
N LEU A 1087 -16.99 -25.77 -42.74
CA LEU A 1087 -16.00 -25.92 -41.66
C LEU A 1087 -16.41 -26.99 -40.64
N ASN A 1088 -17.70 -27.08 -40.30
CA ASN A 1088 -18.22 -28.11 -39.40
C ASN A 1088 -18.14 -29.52 -39.98
N GLU A 1089 -18.20 -29.68 -41.30
CA GLU A 1089 -17.95 -30.95 -41.99
C GLU A 1089 -16.47 -31.31 -42.00
N ASP A 1090 -15.57 -30.43 -42.42
CA ASP A 1090 -14.13 -30.74 -42.48
C ASP A 1090 -13.55 -31.00 -41.08
N ALA A 1091 -13.96 -30.25 -40.05
CA ALA A 1091 -13.58 -30.52 -38.66
C ALA A 1091 -14.01 -31.93 -38.22
N ARG A 1092 -15.23 -32.36 -38.55
CA ARG A 1092 -15.74 -33.71 -38.28
C ARG A 1092 -14.93 -34.77 -39.04
N ARG A 1093 -14.59 -34.54 -40.31
CA ARG A 1093 -13.78 -35.47 -41.13
C ARG A 1093 -12.38 -35.68 -40.52
N ILE A 1094 -11.71 -34.60 -40.11
CA ILE A 1094 -10.37 -34.65 -39.49
C ILE A 1094 -10.43 -35.37 -38.13
N LEU A 1095 -11.33 -34.95 -37.24
CA LEU A 1095 -11.47 -35.57 -35.92
C LEU A 1095 -11.82 -37.06 -35.99
N LYS A 1096 -12.62 -37.47 -36.98
CA LYS A 1096 -12.94 -38.89 -37.20
C LYS A 1096 -11.74 -39.69 -37.72
N THR A 1097 -10.94 -39.09 -38.61
CA THR A 1097 -9.69 -39.70 -39.12
C THR A 1097 -8.67 -39.91 -38.00
N ASN A 1098 -8.52 -38.93 -37.11
CA ASN A 1098 -7.59 -38.99 -35.97
C ASN A 1098 -8.22 -39.66 -34.71
N HIS A 1099 -9.39 -40.30 -34.83
CA HIS A 1099 -10.13 -40.98 -33.74
C HIS A 1099 -10.48 -40.11 -32.50
N MET A 1100 -10.57 -38.80 -32.68
CA MET A 1100 -10.76 -37.79 -31.63
C MET A 1100 -12.19 -37.20 -31.57
N GLU A 1101 -13.21 -38.00 -31.87
CA GLU A 1101 -14.63 -37.58 -31.96
C GLU A 1101 -15.15 -36.83 -30.72
N LYS A 1102 -14.59 -37.10 -29.52
CA LYS A 1102 -14.92 -36.36 -28.28
C LYS A 1102 -14.66 -34.84 -28.36
N LEU A 1103 -13.80 -34.38 -29.26
CA LEU A 1103 -13.53 -32.96 -29.47
C LEU A 1103 -14.54 -32.27 -30.40
N GLU A 1104 -15.41 -33.00 -31.14
CA GLU A 1104 -16.27 -32.41 -32.17
C GLU A 1104 -17.11 -31.25 -31.61
N ARG A 1105 -17.76 -31.46 -30.46
CA ARG A 1105 -18.58 -30.42 -29.79
C ARG A 1105 -17.78 -29.15 -29.41
N ARG A 1106 -16.48 -29.26 -29.20
CA ARG A 1106 -15.61 -28.13 -28.84
C ARG A 1106 -15.13 -27.38 -30.07
N VAL A 1107 -14.64 -28.10 -31.08
CA VAL A 1107 -14.19 -27.50 -32.35
C VAL A 1107 -15.35 -26.83 -33.09
N LYS A 1108 -16.57 -27.39 -33.03
CA LYS A 1108 -17.76 -26.74 -33.56
C LYS A 1108 -18.11 -25.43 -32.84
N ARG A 1109 -18.03 -25.39 -31.50
CA ARG A 1109 -18.19 -24.14 -30.73
C ARG A 1109 -17.08 -23.11 -31.00
N ALA A 1110 -15.87 -23.57 -31.31
CA ALA A 1110 -14.77 -22.69 -31.74
C ALA A 1110 -15.04 -22.05 -33.11
N ILE A 1111 -15.52 -22.84 -34.08
CA ILE A 1111 -15.96 -22.34 -35.40
C ILE A 1111 -17.13 -21.36 -35.23
N GLU A 1112 -18.16 -21.75 -34.48
CA GLU A 1112 -19.33 -20.93 -34.14
C GLU A 1112 -18.93 -19.57 -33.55
N LYS A 1113 -18.18 -19.54 -32.43
CA LYS A 1113 -17.67 -18.30 -31.81
C LYS A 1113 -16.82 -17.43 -32.76
N THR A 1114 -16.09 -18.04 -33.70
CA THR A 1114 -15.32 -17.29 -34.70
C THR A 1114 -16.24 -16.53 -35.65
N LEU A 1115 -17.38 -17.13 -35.99
CA LEU A 1115 -18.36 -16.63 -36.96
C LEU A 1115 -19.49 -15.80 -36.35
N THR A 1116 -19.70 -15.84 -35.02
CA THR A 1116 -20.70 -15.02 -34.32
C THR A 1116 -20.49 -13.53 -34.58
N ALA A 1117 -21.54 -12.85 -35.07
CA ALA A 1117 -21.57 -11.39 -35.27
C ALA A 1117 -21.82 -10.62 -33.95
N PRO A 1118 -21.39 -9.35 -33.83
CA PRO A 1118 -21.68 -8.51 -32.66
C PRO A 1118 -23.19 -8.30 -32.47
N GLN A 1119 -23.69 -8.55 -31.27
CA GLN A 1119 -25.12 -8.52 -30.96
C GLN A 1119 -25.58 -7.11 -30.55
N VAL A 1120 -26.82 -6.75 -30.91
CA VAL A 1120 -27.50 -5.54 -30.43
C VAL A 1120 -28.59 -5.96 -29.46
N GLU A 1121 -28.44 -5.59 -28.20
CA GLU A 1121 -29.23 -6.08 -27.08
C GLU A 1121 -29.98 -4.95 -26.35
N LYS A 1122 -31.07 -5.31 -25.68
CA LYS A 1122 -31.77 -4.42 -24.73
C LYS A 1122 -31.52 -4.85 -23.29
N LEU A 1123 -31.62 -3.90 -22.37
CA LEU A 1123 -31.73 -4.17 -20.94
C LEU A 1123 -32.98 -5.03 -20.66
N SER A 1124 -32.96 -5.81 -19.57
CA SER A 1124 -34.21 -6.34 -19.01
C SER A 1124 -35.07 -5.20 -18.47
N GLU A 1125 -36.39 -5.40 -18.43
CA GLU A 1125 -37.33 -4.38 -17.91
C GLU A 1125 -36.97 -3.95 -16.48
N ASP A 1126 -36.57 -4.91 -15.64
CA ASP A 1126 -36.17 -4.64 -14.26
C ASP A 1126 -34.87 -3.82 -14.16
N GLU A 1127 -33.86 -4.10 -15.01
CA GLU A 1127 -32.62 -3.30 -15.05
C GLU A 1127 -32.90 -1.89 -15.63
N TYR A 1128 -33.78 -1.78 -16.62
CA TYR A 1128 -34.19 -0.51 -17.20
C TYR A 1128 -34.91 0.38 -16.17
N ASP A 1129 -35.88 -0.18 -15.44
CA ASP A 1129 -36.62 0.48 -14.36
C ASP A 1129 -35.69 0.95 -13.21
N PHE A 1130 -34.74 0.10 -12.81
CA PHE A 1130 -33.70 0.49 -11.85
C PHE A 1130 -32.91 1.71 -12.34
N TRP A 1131 -32.41 1.69 -13.58
CA TRP A 1131 -31.65 2.79 -14.14
C TRP A 1131 -32.47 4.07 -14.24
N GLN A 1132 -33.73 3.99 -14.68
CA GLN A 1132 -34.62 5.15 -14.73
C GLN A 1132 -34.83 5.75 -13.34
N LYS A 1133 -35.18 4.95 -12.33
CA LYS A 1133 -35.38 5.40 -10.94
C LYS A 1133 -34.10 6.01 -10.33
N LEU A 1134 -32.93 5.43 -10.63
CA LEU A 1134 -31.63 5.95 -10.18
C LEU A 1134 -31.29 7.31 -10.84
N ILE A 1135 -31.60 7.47 -12.13
CA ILE A 1135 -31.44 8.73 -12.86
C ILE A 1135 -32.37 9.79 -12.29
N GLU A 1136 -33.69 9.55 -12.30
CA GLU A 1136 -34.70 10.49 -11.80
C GLU A 1136 -34.39 10.98 -10.37
N ARG A 1137 -34.03 10.06 -9.46
CA ARG A 1137 -33.79 10.37 -8.05
C ARG A 1137 -32.44 11.02 -7.79
N TYR A 1138 -31.36 10.55 -8.45
CA TYR A 1138 -30.00 10.91 -8.07
C TYR A 1138 -29.13 11.44 -9.21
N LEU A 1139 -29.24 10.97 -10.45
CA LEU A 1139 -28.24 11.24 -11.50
C LEU A 1139 -28.68 12.17 -12.65
N ALA A 1140 -29.95 12.54 -12.73
CA ALA A 1140 -30.49 13.45 -13.75
C ALA A 1140 -29.77 14.82 -13.75
N PRO A 1141 -29.47 15.45 -14.91
CA PRO A 1141 -28.71 16.69 -15.01
C PRO A 1141 -29.22 17.81 -14.10
N ILE A 1142 -28.31 18.59 -13.52
CA ILE A 1142 -28.69 19.75 -12.69
C ILE A 1142 -28.87 20.96 -13.59
N VAL A 1143 -30.11 21.37 -13.79
CA VAL A 1143 -30.46 22.65 -14.41
C VAL A 1143 -30.50 23.72 -13.32
N ASP A 1144 -29.33 24.19 -12.87
CA ASP A 1144 -29.33 25.32 -11.92
C ASP A 1144 -29.78 26.60 -12.64
N ASP A 1145 -30.71 27.31 -12.01
CA ASP A 1145 -31.15 28.64 -12.44
C ASP A 1145 -29.96 29.58 -12.59
N LYS A 1146 -30.05 30.51 -13.56
CA LYS A 1146 -29.04 31.56 -13.74
C LYS A 1146 -28.80 32.35 -12.45
N ALA A 1147 -29.86 32.63 -11.69
CA ALA A 1147 -29.77 33.28 -10.38
C ALA A 1147 -29.00 32.44 -9.35
N HIS A 1148 -29.20 31.11 -9.29
CA HIS A 1148 -28.44 30.24 -8.39
C HIS A 1148 -26.97 30.14 -8.81
N LYS A 1149 -26.66 30.05 -10.12
CA LYS A 1149 -25.28 30.07 -10.64
C LYS A 1149 -24.56 31.37 -10.28
N GLU A 1150 -25.24 32.52 -10.38
CA GLU A 1150 -24.71 33.82 -9.99
C GLU A 1150 -24.52 33.94 -8.47
N GLU A 1151 -25.45 33.40 -7.67
CA GLU A 1151 -25.34 33.32 -6.21
C GLU A 1151 -24.18 32.43 -5.75
N VAL A 1152 -24.07 31.20 -6.26
CA VAL A 1152 -22.95 30.29 -5.97
C VAL A 1152 -21.62 30.91 -6.40
N THR A 1153 -21.57 31.59 -7.54
CA THR A 1153 -20.37 32.34 -7.98
C THR A 1153 -20.01 33.48 -7.03
N ARG A 1154 -21.00 34.20 -6.49
CA ARG A 1154 -20.84 35.26 -5.48
C ARG A 1154 -20.39 34.67 -4.14
N GLU A 1155 -20.96 33.57 -3.69
CA GLU A 1155 -20.55 32.85 -2.50
C GLU A 1155 -19.13 32.31 -2.62
N LEU A 1156 -18.75 31.69 -3.74
CA LEU A 1156 -17.40 31.17 -4.00
C LEU A 1156 -16.34 32.29 -3.94
N LYS A 1157 -16.66 33.47 -4.51
CA LYS A 1157 -15.80 34.66 -4.38
C LYS A 1157 -15.75 35.18 -2.93
N SER A 1158 -16.84 35.11 -2.18
CA SER A 1158 -16.87 35.46 -0.74
C SER A 1158 -16.06 34.50 0.12
N LEU A 1159 -16.20 33.19 -0.11
CA LEU A 1159 -15.45 32.11 0.56
C LEU A 1159 -13.95 32.22 0.25
N ARG A 1160 -13.59 32.41 -1.03
CA ARG A 1160 -12.22 32.75 -1.46
C ARG A 1160 -11.67 33.94 -0.68
N ASN A 1161 -12.41 35.06 -0.65
CA ASN A 1161 -11.95 36.27 0.02
C ASN A 1161 -11.71 36.02 1.51
N LYS A 1162 -12.66 35.36 2.21
CA LYS A 1162 -12.54 35.00 3.64
C LYS A 1162 -11.35 34.07 3.91
N ALA A 1163 -11.23 32.98 3.15
CA ALA A 1163 -10.16 32.00 3.31
C ALA A 1163 -8.78 32.59 3.02
N THR A 1164 -8.63 33.32 1.91
CA THR A 1164 -7.36 33.96 1.55
C THR A 1164 -6.99 35.05 2.55
N PHE A 1165 -7.95 35.83 3.04
CA PHE A 1165 -7.73 36.86 4.06
C PHE A 1165 -7.28 36.25 5.41
N LEU A 1166 -7.92 35.17 5.86
CA LEU A 1166 -7.50 34.44 7.06
C LEU A 1166 -6.09 33.86 6.91
N TYR A 1167 -5.83 33.18 5.79
CA TYR A 1167 -4.52 32.59 5.47
C TYR A 1167 -3.42 33.66 5.41
N PHE A 1168 -3.69 34.79 4.76
CA PHE A 1168 -2.78 35.94 4.70
C PHE A 1168 -2.56 36.59 6.08
N ILE A 1169 -3.61 36.78 6.89
CA ILE A 1169 -3.47 37.35 8.25
C ILE A 1169 -2.65 36.44 9.15
N VAL A 1170 -2.88 35.12 9.16
CA VAL A 1170 -2.10 34.19 10.00
C VAL A 1170 -0.61 34.23 9.62
N ASN A 1171 -0.29 34.24 8.33
CA ASN A 1171 1.09 34.39 7.85
C ASN A 1171 1.68 35.78 8.17
N THR A 1172 0.90 36.85 8.02
CA THR A 1172 1.34 38.23 8.32
C THR A 1172 1.61 38.40 9.82
N LEU A 1173 0.73 37.90 10.68
CA LEU A 1173 0.92 37.91 12.14
C LEU A 1173 2.15 37.10 12.56
N TRP A 1174 2.45 35.99 11.87
CA TRP A 1174 3.67 35.22 12.12
C TRP A 1174 4.95 35.99 11.76
N VAL A 1175 5.00 36.61 10.57
CA VAL A 1175 6.13 37.48 10.18
C VAL A 1175 6.27 38.66 11.13
N VAL A 1176 5.18 39.32 11.49
CA VAL A 1176 5.18 40.46 12.42
C VAL A 1176 5.61 40.05 13.84
N ALA A 1177 5.16 38.91 14.35
CA ALA A 1177 5.60 38.38 15.65
C ALA A 1177 7.10 38.02 15.65
N THR A 1178 7.59 37.44 14.55
CA THR A 1178 9.02 37.16 14.36
C THR A 1178 9.82 38.46 14.35
N PHE A 1179 9.41 39.44 13.53
CA PHE A 1179 10.04 40.75 13.43
C PHE A 1179 10.09 41.50 14.78
N PHE A 1180 9.00 41.50 15.55
CA PHE A 1180 9.00 42.12 16.88
C PHE A 1180 9.98 41.45 17.84
N LEU A 1181 10.16 40.13 17.78
CA LEU A 1181 11.13 39.44 18.61
C LEU A 1181 12.58 39.70 18.17
N GLN A 1182 12.84 39.83 16.86
CA GLN A 1182 14.14 40.26 16.35
C GLN A 1182 14.50 41.68 16.79
N ALA A 1183 13.55 42.62 16.70
CA ALA A 1183 13.72 44.00 17.16
C ALA A 1183 13.93 44.13 18.69
N ILE A 1184 13.63 43.08 19.47
CA ILE A 1184 13.84 42.99 20.92
C ILE A 1184 15.03 42.04 21.27
N GLY A 1185 15.68 41.45 20.25
CA GLY A 1185 16.54 40.26 20.35
C GLY A 1185 17.70 40.36 21.35
N GLU A 1186 18.31 41.53 21.52
CA GLU A 1186 19.40 41.77 22.50
C GLU A 1186 19.02 41.36 23.93
N LYS A 1187 17.72 41.35 24.27
CA LYS A 1187 17.20 41.04 25.61
C LYS A 1187 16.61 39.63 25.74
N ILE A 1188 16.38 38.92 24.63
CA ILE A 1188 15.63 37.64 24.62
C ILE A 1188 16.30 36.64 23.66
N THR A 1189 17.60 36.39 23.86
CA THR A 1189 18.39 35.39 23.14
C THR A 1189 18.81 34.23 24.04
N ILE A 1190 18.71 33.00 23.54
CA ILE A 1190 19.24 31.80 24.20
C ILE A 1190 20.74 31.73 23.91
N LYS A 1191 21.56 31.80 24.96
CA LYS A 1191 23.03 31.79 24.84
C LYS A 1191 23.55 30.37 24.93
N ILE A 1192 23.90 29.78 23.79
CA ILE A 1192 24.50 28.44 23.71
C ILE A 1192 26.03 28.60 23.73
N PRO A 1193 26.76 27.98 24.66
CA PRO A 1193 28.21 28.12 24.74
C PRO A 1193 28.89 27.45 23.53
N LYS A 1194 29.81 28.17 22.88
CA LYS A 1194 30.43 27.74 21.62
C LYS A 1194 31.55 26.72 21.86
N VAL A 1195 31.36 25.52 21.34
CA VAL A 1195 32.33 24.42 21.39
C VAL A 1195 33.09 24.33 20.07
N LEU A 1196 34.43 24.35 20.15
CA LEU A 1196 35.34 24.19 19.02
C LEU A 1196 35.47 22.71 18.60
N PRO A 1197 35.88 22.40 17.35
CA PRO A 1197 36.01 21.01 16.86
C PRO A 1197 36.98 20.11 17.65
N ASN A 1198 37.83 20.68 18.52
CA ASN A 1198 38.73 19.96 19.43
C ASN A 1198 38.09 19.66 20.81
N GLY A 1199 36.80 19.93 21.01
CA GLY A 1199 36.08 19.75 22.28
C GLY A 1199 36.27 20.86 23.31
N THR A 1200 37.04 21.92 23.01
CA THR A 1200 37.24 23.05 23.93
C THR A 1200 36.17 24.14 23.78
N LEU A 1201 35.80 24.80 24.88
CA LEU A 1201 34.89 25.95 24.88
C LEU A 1201 35.66 27.21 24.41
N SER A 1202 35.14 27.95 23.42
CA SER A 1202 35.84 29.16 22.91
C SER A 1202 35.76 30.36 23.85
N GLY A 1203 34.79 30.36 24.78
CA GLY A 1203 34.44 31.51 25.62
C GLY A 1203 33.28 32.34 25.07
N ASP A 1204 32.96 32.19 23.79
CA ASP A 1204 31.85 32.89 23.13
C ASP A 1204 30.52 32.14 23.27
N TYR A 1205 29.42 32.85 22.99
CA TYR A 1205 28.07 32.30 22.98
C TYR A 1205 27.42 32.51 21.61
N LEU A 1206 26.89 31.44 21.04
CA LEU A 1206 25.94 31.51 19.93
C LEU A 1206 24.60 32.04 20.49
N ASN A 1207 24.13 33.17 19.98
CA ASN A 1207 22.87 33.79 20.40
C ASN A 1207 21.73 33.29 19.51
N VAL A 1208 20.80 32.50 20.06
CA VAL A 1208 19.70 31.88 19.31
C VAL A 1208 18.36 32.53 19.64
N GLU A 1209 17.60 32.89 18.61
CA GLU A 1209 16.23 33.41 18.73
C GLU A 1209 15.23 32.33 19.20
N PRO A 1210 14.48 32.54 20.29
CA PRO A 1210 13.57 31.52 20.81
C PRO A 1210 12.46 31.09 19.85
N LEU A 1211 11.85 32.01 19.10
CA LEU A 1211 10.74 31.69 18.19
C LEU A 1211 11.24 30.87 17.00
N SER A 1212 12.35 31.29 16.39
CA SER A 1212 13.00 30.61 15.26
C SER A 1212 13.46 29.20 15.68
N LEU A 1213 13.99 29.04 16.90
CA LEU A 1213 14.29 27.73 17.47
C LEU A 1213 13.04 26.89 17.75
N MET A 1214 11.99 27.44 18.35
CA MET A 1214 10.72 26.74 18.58
C MET A 1214 10.08 26.28 17.27
N PHE A 1215 10.18 27.08 16.21
CA PHE A 1215 9.68 26.74 14.88
C PHE A 1215 10.46 25.58 14.26
N LEU A 1216 11.80 25.66 14.21
CA LEU A 1216 12.66 24.57 13.72
C LEU A 1216 12.44 23.28 14.54
N LEU A 1217 12.33 23.40 15.87
CA LEU A 1217 12.00 22.29 16.76
C LEU A 1217 10.62 21.69 16.44
N SER A 1218 9.61 22.50 16.11
CA SER A 1218 8.27 22.02 15.76
C SER A 1218 8.27 21.15 14.50
N PHE A 1219 9.03 21.55 13.47
CA PHE A 1219 9.20 20.76 12.24
C PHE A 1219 10.10 19.54 12.47
N ALA A 1220 11.17 19.67 13.27
CA ALA A 1220 12.02 18.54 13.64
C ALA A 1220 11.24 17.46 14.42
N VAL A 1221 10.41 17.86 15.39
CA VAL A 1221 9.51 16.96 16.12
C VAL A 1221 8.51 16.30 15.17
N LEU A 1222 7.92 17.04 14.23
CA LEU A 1222 7.00 16.47 13.23
C LEU A 1222 7.70 15.39 12.38
N LEU A 1223 8.88 15.69 11.83
CA LEU A 1223 9.67 14.75 11.03
C LEU A 1223 10.15 13.54 11.84
N ILE A 1224 10.59 13.73 13.09
CA ILE A 1224 10.98 12.63 13.99
C ILE A 1224 9.78 11.74 14.33
N VAL A 1225 8.62 12.32 14.62
CA VAL A 1225 7.37 11.59 14.88
C VAL A 1225 6.95 10.78 13.66
N GLN A 1226 7.05 11.34 12.46
CA GLN A 1226 6.79 10.62 11.21
C GLN A 1226 7.82 9.52 10.93
N PHE A 1227 9.10 9.77 11.17
CA PHE A 1227 10.19 8.79 10.98
C PHE A 1227 10.07 7.61 11.95
N LEU A 1228 9.76 7.85 13.22
CA LEU A 1228 9.49 6.80 14.21
C LEU A 1228 8.23 6.00 13.84
N ALA A 1229 7.21 6.64 13.28
CA ALA A 1229 6.02 5.94 12.79
C ALA A 1229 6.32 5.11 11.52
N MET A 1230 7.15 5.60 10.60
CA MET A 1230 7.65 4.84 9.45
C MET A 1230 8.45 3.60 9.89
N LEU A 1231 9.33 3.73 10.88
CA LEU A 1231 10.05 2.61 11.49
C LEU A 1231 9.13 1.60 12.18
N TYR A 1232 7.98 2.04 12.72
CA TYR A 1232 6.97 1.16 13.31
C TYR A 1232 6.08 0.48 12.24
N HIS A 1233 5.85 1.15 11.11
CA HIS A 1233 5.01 0.68 10.01
C HIS A 1233 5.63 -0.48 9.21
N ARG A 1234 6.96 -0.58 9.21
CA ARG A 1234 7.75 -1.51 8.39
C ARG A 1234 7.89 -2.89 9.05
#